data_AF-A0A1F2QNJ1-F1
#
_entry.id   AF-A0A1F2QNJ1-F1
#
_cell.length_a   1.000
_cell.length_b   1.000
_cell.length_c   1.000
_cell.angle_alpha   90.00
_cell.angle_beta   90.00
_cell.angle_gamma   90.00
#
_symmetry.space_group_name_H-M   'P 1'
#
loop_
_entity.id
_entity.type
_entity.pdbx_description
1 polymer ?
#
loop_
_entity_poly.entity_id
_entity_poly.type
_entity_poly.pdbx_seq_one_letter_code
_entity_poly.pdbx_strand_id
1 'polypeptide(L)'
;MPFQDLNLPTPLALVANRVSVTGIHPTADSFLAVSYVAEAGVKLLGISLYPAFVRSAPEFAYKIGHALLHADGLGMWDTILREATTQPRAGFLPPEFGPLLVWLTRKRGRSEEDNLAPASEAARGVLSALGLDEDEIPPILSIRDLISVLVLIRNKTKAHGAVGTDFYAIANESYVRAVRGVLVGNPLLAWAWIHLSRRDNMNVRAIRLLGTAPHHLRQAEANAYHPEAPGVYLSPEFSSRIYPCMPLIEANRDCTRFLLPNGGYSDSGSAEFLDYATGTASRVDVEAFLRPPAPLPRSVTHGLESVGVQSNVFGNLPQPPSPYVQRLRLQAEIATRLHDRNHSIVTLHGRGGVGKTRLALWCAHTLAAAEPASFESIVWFSARDLELRPSGPRPVQPAVSDLPGIAKLYARLFNEPSEDLDGFARVLEQPDPITSRGRLFIFDNFETMADMGSLHEFLDTHTILPNKVLLTSRERAFRGDYPIEVAGLDRAEADELLHTIARDLDIEGLLTPETIESIYTDAEGHAYVMRILLGEMAKDGHYTSPKMILPRRADVVNAVFERSFNKLSAEARYLFLLLSASKLKMSELALIIVLGKRGADVRSAVEECLRLALISHEPLPDGKRAYAAPQLARLFARRKLEGDPDRLLVQEDAALLARFGALGASATTHLPQEDQVRRFVAWCHADASGASPDRLRYLESLLALTAEVWPRAWPELARFRRRHGGSADEISYALRRAVEELPFDKDVWLARADYAQQVGDEQTRMSCLISAVDADPRNVELVRDVALELCRYVDRHKAEIPRARRGVYVASVRSHMERLADSLDANGLSRLAWLFLLENDQTNALKYAMAGHQHDDKNPHCLNILEKLGADSGVGKRQEDTRQ
;
A
#
# COMPACT_ATOMS: atom_id res chain seq x y z
N MET A 1 15.03 -7.94 42.65
CA MET A 1 16.21 -7.81 41.78
C MET A 1 15.76 -7.61 40.34
N PRO A 2 16.48 -6.83 39.53
CA PRO A 2 15.97 -6.25 38.29
C PRO A 2 15.67 -7.20 37.13
N PHE A 3 15.98 -8.50 37.20
CA PHE A 3 15.70 -9.45 36.10
C PHE A 3 15.10 -10.80 36.58
N GLN A 4 14.85 -10.96 37.89
CA GLN A 4 14.42 -12.24 38.47
C GLN A 4 12.97 -12.62 38.12
N ASP A 5 12.15 -11.64 37.77
CA ASP A 5 10.76 -11.80 37.35
C ASP A 5 10.61 -12.32 35.91
N LEU A 6 11.72 -12.39 35.16
CA LEU A 6 11.73 -12.85 33.77
C LEU A 6 12.06 -14.34 33.68
N ASN A 7 11.32 -15.07 32.86
CA ASN A 7 11.61 -16.46 32.50
C ASN A 7 12.77 -16.53 31.50
N LEU A 8 13.99 -16.28 31.97
CA LEU A 8 15.18 -16.25 31.11
C LEU A 8 15.69 -17.67 30.80
N PRO A 9 16.16 -17.94 29.57
CA PRO A 9 16.88 -19.18 29.27
C PRO A 9 18.18 -19.21 30.05
N THR A 10 18.62 -20.41 30.45
CA THR A 10 19.82 -20.59 31.30
C THR A 10 21.06 -19.78 30.86
N PRO A 11 21.47 -19.72 29.58
CA PRO A 11 22.61 -18.90 29.17
C PRO A 11 22.47 -17.42 29.56
N LEU A 12 21.26 -16.85 29.52
CA LEU A 12 21.02 -15.46 29.90
C LEU A 12 20.76 -15.30 31.41
N ALA A 13 20.10 -16.28 32.03
CA ALA A 13 19.83 -16.28 33.47
C ALA A 13 21.11 -16.28 34.31
N LEU A 14 22.14 -17.03 33.89
CA LEU A 14 23.45 -17.05 34.55
C LEU A 14 24.17 -15.70 34.46
N VAL A 15 24.03 -14.98 33.34
CA VAL A 15 24.57 -13.63 33.17
C VAL A 15 23.80 -12.62 34.02
N ALA A 16 22.46 -12.69 34.02
CA ALA A 16 21.60 -11.85 34.84
C ALA A 16 21.88 -12.01 36.35
N ASN A 17 22.32 -13.20 36.77
CA ASN A 17 22.73 -13.44 38.15
C ASN A 17 23.95 -12.59 38.59
N ARG A 18 24.76 -12.07 37.65
CA ARG A 18 25.80 -11.09 37.98
C ARG A 18 25.20 -9.81 38.55
N VAL A 19 24.13 -9.30 37.93
CA VAL A 19 23.42 -8.11 38.41
C VAL A 19 22.77 -8.37 39.77
N SER A 20 22.28 -9.59 39.97
CA SER A 20 21.76 -10.06 41.26
C SER A 20 22.80 -10.01 42.39
N VAL A 21 24.04 -10.39 42.09
CA VAL A 21 25.15 -10.40 43.05
C VAL A 21 25.75 -9.01 43.25
N THR A 22 25.97 -8.25 42.16
CA THR A 22 26.58 -6.91 42.21
C THR A 22 25.63 -5.85 42.78
N GLY A 23 24.31 -6.00 42.59
CA GLY A 23 23.33 -4.98 42.94
C GLY A 23 23.34 -3.79 41.96
N ILE A 24 22.38 -2.87 42.15
CA ILE A 24 22.33 -1.60 41.42
C ILE A 24 22.85 -0.51 42.37
N HIS A 25 24.10 -0.12 42.17
CA HIS A 25 24.79 0.93 42.91
C HIS A 25 25.34 1.96 41.92
N PRO A 26 25.69 3.19 42.34
CA PRO A 26 26.28 4.21 41.47
C PRO A 26 27.75 3.90 41.13
N THR A 27 28.02 2.72 40.59
CA THR A 27 29.36 2.20 40.27
C THR A 27 29.46 1.73 38.83
N ALA A 28 30.69 1.72 38.31
CA ALA A 28 31.00 1.15 37.00
C ALA A 28 30.69 -0.36 36.93
N ASP A 29 30.89 -1.09 38.03
CA ASP A 29 30.64 -2.53 38.09
C ASP A 29 29.17 -2.89 37.89
N SER A 30 28.24 -2.10 38.47
CA SER A 30 26.81 -2.26 38.23
C SER A 30 26.46 -2.02 36.76
N PHE A 31 27.02 -0.97 36.14
CA PHE A 31 26.81 -0.68 34.72
C PHE A 31 27.36 -1.80 33.83
N LEU A 32 28.54 -2.32 34.15
CA LEU A 32 29.19 -3.41 33.42
C LEU A 32 28.40 -4.72 33.53
N ALA A 33 27.91 -5.07 34.71
CA ALA A 33 27.08 -6.25 34.90
C ALA A 33 25.79 -6.19 34.05
N VAL A 34 25.15 -5.03 33.98
CA VAL A 34 23.96 -4.81 33.13
C VAL A 34 24.34 -4.82 31.64
N SER A 35 25.52 -4.28 31.29
CA SER A 35 26.05 -4.31 29.92
C SER A 35 26.27 -5.74 29.42
N TYR A 36 26.75 -6.64 30.28
CA TYR A 36 26.87 -8.06 29.93
C TYR A 36 25.52 -8.73 29.68
N VAL A 37 24.46 -8.36 30.41
CA VAL A 37 23.10 -8.84 30.14
C VAL A 37 22.61 -8.35 28.78
N ALA A 38 22.83 -7.07 28.48
CA ALA A 38 22.46 -6.48 27.19
C ALA A 38 23.19 -7.18 26.04
N GLU A 39 24.51 -7.33 26.16
CA GLU A 39 25.37 -7.96 25.16
C GLU A 39 24.99 -9.43 24.94
N ALA A 40 24.85 -10.21 26.00
CA ALA A 40 24.41 -11.60 25.90
C ALA A 40 23.00 -11.71 25.29
N GLY A 41 22.07 -10.83 25.66
CA GLY A 41 20.71 -10.80 25.09
C GLY A 41 20.70 -10.54 23.59
N VAL A 42 21.46 -9.53 23.11
CA VAL A 42 21.60 -9.21 21.68
C VAL A 42 22.29 -10.36 20.93
N LYS A 43 23.33 -10.97 21.53
CA LYS A 43 24.02 -12.12 20.91
C LYS A 43 23.10 -13.33 20.78
N LEU A 44 22.33 -13.67 21.82
CA LEU A 44 21.37 -14.78 21.77
C LEU A 44 20.25 -14.54 20.73
N LEU A 45 19.79 -13.29 20.57
CA LEU A 45 18.88 -12.90 19.48
C LEU A 45 19.51 -13.19 18.11
N GLY A 46 20.75 -12.76 17.87
CA GLY A 46 21.46 -13.01 16.60
C GLY A 46 21.67 -14.51 16.32
N ILE A 47 22.13 -15.26 17.33
CA ILE A 47 22.33 -16.70 17.27
C ILE A 47 21.03 -17.44 16.95
N SER A 48 19.91 -17.00 17.52
CA SER A 48 18.61 -17.66 17.31
C SER A 48 18.10 -17.54 15.87
N LEU A 49 18.48 -16.49 15.14
CA LEU A 49 18.07 -16.28 13.75
C LEU A 49 18.90 -17.10 12.75
N TYR A 50 20.17 -17.38 13.06
CA TYR A 50 21.05 -18.17 12.20
C TYR A 50 20.44 -19.51 11.72
N PRO A 51 19.95 -20.40 12.61
CA PRO A 51 19.43 -21.70 12.18
C PRO A 51 18.15 -21.62 11.38
N ALA A 52 17.43 -20.50 11.44
CA ALA A 52 16.24 -20.27 10.63
C ALA A 52 16.57 -20.22 9.13
N PHE A 53 17.77 -19.75 8.77
CA PHE A 53 18.22 -19.59 7.39
C PHE A 53 18.98 -20.78 6.82
N VAL A 54 19.52 -21.67 7.66
CA VAL A 54 20.40 -22.77 7.22
C VAL A 54 19.76 -23.62 6.11
N ARG A 55 18.44 -23.86 6.18
CA ARG A 55 17.72 -24.63 5.16
C ARG A 55 17.14 -23.78 4.02
N SER A 56 16.66 -22.57 4.30
CA SER A 56 15.95 -21.72 3.32
C SER A 56 16.87 -20.82 2.51
N ALA A 57 18.03 -20.43 3.06
CA ALA A 57 19.01 -19.55 2.44
C ALA A 57 20.44 -19.89 2.93
N PRO A 58 21.00 -21.05 2.54
CA PRO A 58 22.26 -21.57 3.09
C PRO A 58 23.46 -20.63 2.89
N GLU A 59 23.60 -19.97 1.74
CA GLU A 59 24.67 -18.99 1.49
C GLU A 59 24.57 -17.78 2.43
N PHE A 60 23.34 -17.36 2.75
CA PHE A 60 23.10 -16.25 3.66
C PHE A 60 23.35 -16.67 5.12
N ALA A 61 22.91 -17.88 5.50
CA ALA A 61 23.24 -18.44 6.80
C ALA A 61 24.75 -18.52 7.00
N TYR A 62 25.50 -18.96 5.97
CA TYR A 62 26.96 -18.98 5.99
C TYR A 62 27.56 -17.59 6.20
N LYS A 63 27.09 -16.59 5.43
CA LYS A 63 27.52 -15.18 5.59
C LYS A 63 27.28 -14.67 7.01
N ILE A 64 26.10 -14.93 7.58
CA ILE A 64 25.77 -14.53 8.96
C ILE A 64 26.70 -15.22 9.95
N GLY A 65 26.81 -16.55 9.88
CA GLY A 65 27.66 -17.32 10.80
C GLY A 65 29.12 -16.86 10.76
N HIS A 66 29.67 -16.66 9.55
CA HIS A 66 31.00 -16.11 9.37
C HIS A 66 31.14 -14.73 10.02
N ALA A 67 30.22 -13.81 9.74
CA ALA A 67 30.30 -12.44 10.26
C ALA A 67 30.11 -12.37 11.79
N LEU A 68 29.27 -13.23 12.38
CA LEU A 68 29.09 -13.32 13.83
C LEU A 68 30.35 -13.85 14.54
N LEU A 69 31.06 -14.81 13.95
CA LEU A 69 32.31 -15.34 14.47
C LEU A 69 33.48 -14.35 14.38
N HIS A 70 33.48 -13.48 13.37
CA HIS A 70 34.49 -12.44 13.16
C HIS A 70 34.15 -11.09 13.82
N ALA A 71 33.04 -11.00 14.57
CA ALA A 71 32.57 -9.75 15.13
C ALA A 71 33.33 -9.37 16.41
N ASP A 72 34.24 -8.40 16.33
CA ASP A 72 34.96 -7.84 17.49
C ASP A 72 34.11 -6.86 18.34
N GLY A 73 32.86 -6.63 17.95
CA GLY A 73 31.95 -5.77 18.69
C GLY A 73 30.48 -5.90 18.29
N LEU A 74 29.60 -5.33 19.11
CA LEU A 74 28.15 -5.41 18.96
C LEU A 74 27.60 -4.71 17.70
N GLY A 75 28.36 -3.83 17.06
CA GLY A 75 27.91 -3.16 15.81
C GLY A 75 27.64 -4.15 14.67
N MET A 76 28.47 -5.20 14.53
CA MET A 76 28.25 -6.24 13.54
C MET A 76 27.01 -7.09 13.89
N TRP A 77 26.78 -7.36 15.17
CA TRP A 77 25.59 -8.07 15.65
C TRP A 77 24.29 -7.31 15.32
N ASP A 78 24.27 -5.99 15.55
CA ASP A 78 23.13 -5.13 15.17
C ASP A 78 22.92 -5.11 13.65
N THR A 79 24.00 -4.99 12.88
CA THR A 79 23.95 -5.02 11.41
C THR A 79 23.32 -6.32 10.90
N ILE A 80 23.73 -7.46 11.45
CA ILE A 80 23.22 -8.78 11.08
C ILE A 80 21.77 -8.96 11.51
N LEU A 81 21.39 -8.50 12.71
CA LEU A 81 20.00 -8.49 13.16
C LEU A 81 19.11 -7.68 12.22
N ARG A 82 19.57 -6.50 11.78
CA ARG A 82 18.87 -5.66 10.80
C ARG A 82 18.78 -6.34 9.44
N GLU A 83 19.87 -6.92 8.92
CA GLU A 83 19.88 -7.61 7.63
C GLU A 83 18.94 -8.82 7.65
N ALA A 84 19.00 -9.66 8.68
CA ALA A 84 18.17 -10.86 8.84
C ALA A 84 16.67 -10.55 9.00
N THR A 85 16.33 -9.41 9.58
CA THR A 85 14.93 -9.01 9.85
C THR A 85 14.36 -8.02 8.83
N THR A 86 15.11 -7.70 7.77
CA THR A 86 14.66 -6.80 6.71
C THR A 86 14.37 -7.59 5.42
N GLN A 87 13.34 -7.19 4.68
CA GLN A 87 13.01 -7.82 3.40
C GLN A 87 14.07 -7.49 2.33
N PRO A 88 14.43 -8.43 1.43
CA PRO A 88 13.79 -9.74 1.21
C PRO A 88 14.29 -10.87 2.12
N ARG A 89 15.34 -10.64 2.92
CA ARG A 89 15.96 -11.68 3.76
C ARG A 89 14.98 -12.25 4.78
N ALA A 90 14.21 -11.38 5.44
CA ALA A 90 13.16 -11.80 6.36
C ALA A 90 12.11 -12.74 5.74
N GLY A 91 11.90 -12.71 4.41
CA GLY A 91 11.01 -13.62 3.70
C GLY A 91 11.49 -15.08 3.65
N PHE A 92 12.76 -15.35 3.96
CA PHE A 92 13.29 -16.71 4.10
C PHE A 92 13.13 -17.29 5.51
N LEU A 93 12.66 -16.49 6.48
CA LEU A 93 12.40 -16.98 7.84
C LEU A 93 11.21 -17.97 7.81
N PRO A 94 11.29 -19.09 8.55
CA PRO A 94 10.17 -19.98 8.74
C PRO A 94 8.97 -19.26 9.40
N PRO A 95 7.72 -19.67 9.13
CA PRO A 95 6.53 -19.02 9.70
C PRO A 95 6.55 -18.90 11.22
N GLU A 96 7.20 -19.84 11.91
CA GLU A 96 7.28 -19.88 13.38
C GLU A 96 8.17 -18.76 13.96
N PHE A 97 9.00 -18.12 13.13
CA PHE A 97 9.76 -16.91 13.47
C PHE A 97 8.96 -15.62 13.26
N GLY A 98 7.76 -15.71 12.68
CA GLY A 98 6.87 -14.57 12.43
C GLY A 98 6.62 -13.68 13.66
N PRO A 99 6.26 -14.25 14.84
CA PRO A 99 6.07 -13.46 16.05
C PRO A 99 7.32 -12.68 16.49
N LEU A 100 8.51 -13.30 16.36
CA LEU A 100 9.79 -12.65 16.68
C LEU A 100 10.09 -11.50 15.70
N LEU A 101 9.86 -11.73 14.40
CA LEU A 101 10.05 -10.72 13.36
C LEU A 101 9.14 -9.51 13.59
N VAL A 102 7.85 -9.75 13.86
CA VAL A 102 6.89 -8.68 14.16
C VAL A 102 7.29 -7.93 15.42
N TRP A 103 7.65 -8.64 16.50
CA TRP A 103 8.06 -8.01 17.75
C TRP A 103 9.29 -7.09 17.57
N LEU A 104 10.30 -7.53 16.80
CA LEU A 104 11.50 -6.75 16.50
C LEU A 104 11.21 -5.52 15.64
N THR A 105 10.40 -5.66 14.60
CA THR A 105 10.30 -4.68 13.50
C THR A 105 9.08 -3.77 13.55
N ARG A 106 8.02 -4.15 14.28
CA ARG A 106 6.79 -3.34 14.41
C ARG A 106 7.14 -1.96 14.97
N LYS A 107 6.79 -0.92 14.21
CA LYS A 107 6.82 0.46 14.67
C LYS A 107 5.68 0.67 15.67
N ARG A 108 5.98 1.31 16.80
CA ARG A 108 5.04 1.56 17.90
C ARG A 108 4.88 3.06 18.11
N GLY A 109 3.65 3.50 18.39
CA GLY A 109 3.33 4.90 18.63
C GLY A 109 3.53 5.32 20.10
N ARG A 110 3.55 6.62 20.38
CA ARG A 110 3.69 7.16 21.76
C ARG A 110 2.50 6.83 22.68
N SER A 111 1.35 6.41 22.14
CA SER A 111 0.11 6.18 22.88
C SER A 111 -0.24 4.70 23.11
N GLU A 112 0.60 3.76 22.67
CA GLU A 112 0.38 2.33 22.91
C GLU A 112 0.90 1.93 24.31
N GLU A 113 0.11 1.20 25.10
CA GLU A 113 0.53 0.58 26.38
C GLU A 113 1.55 -0.56 26.12
N ASP A 114 2.75 -0.22 25.65
CA ASP A 114 3.87 -1.15 25.45
C ASP A 114 5.11 -0.68 26.22
N ASN A 115 5.94 -1.62 26.67
CA ASN A 115 7.16 -1.38 27.44
C ASN A 115 8.25 -0.64 26.64
N LEU A 116 8.06 -0.42 25.32
CA LEU A 116 9.03 0.30 24.49
C LEU A 116 9.14 1.78 24.87
N ALA A 117 8.03 2.47 25.15
CA ALA A 117 8.06 3.90 25.47
C ALA A 117 8.93 4.22 26.70
N PRO A 118 8.71 3.59 27.88
CA PRO A 118 9.56 3.84 29.05
C PRO A 118 11.01 3.37 28.85
N ALA A 119 11.25 2.30 28.09
CA ALA A 119 12.61 1.85 27.78
C ALA A 119 13.35 2.83 26.84
N SER A 120 12.64 3.44 25.90
CA SER A 120 13.18 4.42 24.95
C SER A 120 13.56 5.72 25.64
N GLU A 121 12.70 6.21 26.54
CA GLU A 121 13.00 7.38 27.37
C GLU A 121 14.23 7.14 28.26
N ALA A 122 14.30 5.96 28.90
CA ALA A 122 15.43 5.60 29.73
C ALA A 122 16.75 5.48 28.93
N ALA A 123 16.70 4.90 27.72
CA ALA A 123 17.86 4.80 26.83
C ALA A 123 18.33 6.19 26.34
N ARG A 124 17.39 7.08 26.00
CA ARG A 124 17.69 8.48 25.65
C ARG A 124 18.34 9.21 26.80
N GLY A 125 17.82 9.08 28.02
CA GLY A 125 18.41 9.68 29.21
C GLY A 125 19.86 9.25 29.46
N VAL A 126 20.21 7.98 29.19
CA VAL A 126 21.60 7.50 29.29
C VAL A 126 22.50 8.14 28.23
N LEU A 127 22.03 8.32 26.99
CA LEU A 127 22.80 8.98 25.93
C LEU A 127 22.98 10.48 26.19
N SER A 128 21.96 11.16 26.71
CA SER A 128 22.08 12.56 27.12
C SER A 128 23.07 12.71 28.27
N ALA A 129 23.10 11.77 29.22
CA ALA A 129 24.12 11.74 30.28
C ALA A 129 25.54 11.46 29.75
N LEU A 130 25.67 10.89 28.54
CA LEU A 130 26.94 10.74 27.81
C LEU A 130 27.26 11.96 26.91
N GLY A 131 26.44 13.01 26.93
CA GLY A 131 26.67 14.27 26.24
C GLY A 131 26.20 14.32 24.78
N LEU A 132 25.21 13.51 24.38
CA LEU A 132 24.57 13.64 23.07
C LEU A 132 23.35 14.58 23.15
N ASP A 133 23.24 15.48 22.18
CA ASP A 133 22.08 16.36 22.02
C ASP A 133 20.85 15.59 21.49
N GLU A 134 19.63 16.10 21.71
CA GLU A 134 18.39 15.41 21.33
C GLU A 134 18.33 15.07 19.82
N ASP A 135 18.85 15.97 18.98
CA ASP A 135 18.86 15.84 17.52
C ASP A 135 19.85 14.76 17.03
N GLU A 136 20.87 14.42 17.83
CA GLU A 136 21.84 13.37 17.52
C GLU A 136 21.32 11.97 17.86
N ILE A 137 20.26 11.85 18.68
CA ILE A 137 19.75 10.56 19.15
C ILE A 137 18.73 9.98 18.16
N PRO A 138 19.03 8.82 17.53
CA PRO A 138 18.14 8.23 16.53
C PRO A 138 16.73 7.97 17.07
N PRO A 139 15.69 8.11 16.24
CA PRO A 139 14.31 7.81 16.65
C PRO A 139 14.16 6.34 17.04
N ILE A 140 13.58 6.07 18.21
CA ILE A 140 13.34 4.72 18.71
C ILE A 140 11.87 4.38 18.48
N LEU A 141 11.57 3.81 17.31
CA LEU A 141 10.20 3.45 16.91
C LEU A 141 9.92 1.95 17.06
N SER A 142 10.96 1.13 17.20
CA SER A 142 10.86 -0.33 17.30
C SER A 142 11.89 -0.89 18.28
N ILE A 143 11.72 -2.16 18.68
CA ILE A 143 12.69 -2.85 19.53
C ILE A 143 14.04 -2.97 18.81
N ARG A 144 14.04 -3.14 17.48
CA ARG A 144 15.25 -3.12 16.67
C ARG A 144 16.00 -1.79 16.76
N ASP A 145 15.29 -0.68 16.83
CA ASP A 145 15.92 0.64 17.03
C ASP A 145 16.47 0.80 18.45
N LEU A 146 15.77 0.26 19.46
CA LEU A 146 16.26 0.22 20.84
C LEU A 146 17.56 -0.59 20.95
N ILE A 147 17.67 -1.72 20.25
CA ILE A 147 18.91 -2.52 20.19
C ILE A 147 20.07 -1.68 19.64
N SER A 148 19.87 -0.97 18.52
CA SER A 148 20.90 -0.09 17.94
C SER A 148 21.33 1.01 18.92
N VAL A 149 20.39 1.57 19.67
CA VAL A 149 20.69 2.55 20.72
C VAL A 149 21.48 1.92 21.88
N LEU A 150 21.17 0.70 22.32
CA LEU A 150 21.98 0.00 23.33
C LEU A 150 23.42 -0.25 22.84
N VAL A 151 23.59 -0.56 21.55
CA VAL A 151 24.92 -0.68 20.94
C VAL A 151 25.66 0.66 20.92
N LEU A 152 24.96 1.76 20.61
CA LEU A 152 25.52 3.11 20.68
C LEU A 152 25.98 3.46 22.10
N ILE A 153 25.16 3.20 23.11
CA ILE A 153 25.52 3.40 24.53
C ILE A 153 26.79 2.61 24.87
N ARG A 154 26.87 1.33 24.47
CA ARG A 154 28.06 0.49 24.69
C ARG A 154 29.31 1.05 24.00
N ASN A 155 29.19 1.58 22.79
CA ASN A 155 30.34 2.10 22.06
C ASN A 155 30.82 3.44 22.65
N LYS A 156 29.91 4.35 23.01
CA LYS A 156 30.24 5.63 23.66
C LYS A 156 30.89 5.43 25.02
N THR A 157 30.36 4.51 25.84
CA THR A 157 30.94 4.20 27.17
C THR A 157 32.34 3.58 27.10
N LYS A 158 32.68 2.86 26.02
CA LYS A 158 34.07 2.41 25.78
C LYS A 158 35.00 3.53 25.29
N ALA A 159 34.50 4.50 24.54
CA ALA A 159 35.31 5.56 23.92
C ALA A 159 35.63 6.75 24.86
N HIS A 160 34.73 7.06 25.81
CA HIS A 160 34.85 8.26 26.65
C HIS A 160 35.83 8.13 27.85
N GLY A 161 36.52 7.00 28.02
CA GLY A 161 37.33 6.75 29.23
C GLY A 161 36.48 6.55 30.49
N ALA A 162 37.10 6.54 31.68
CA ALA A 162 36.37 6.34 32.93
C ALA A 162 35.48 7.55 33.25
N VAL A 163 34.19 7.43 32.94
CA VAL A 163 33.15 8.39 33.36
C VAL A 163 33.01 8.40 34.89
N GLY A 164 32.70 9.57 35.47
CA GLY A 164 32.66 9.78 36.93
C GLY A 164 31.49 9.08 37.63
N THR A 165 31.54 9.01 38.97
CA THR A 165 30.48 8.41 39.81
C THR A 165 29.12 9.04 39.61
N ASP A 166 29.07 10.35 39.29
CA ASP A 166 27.83 11.10 39.07
C ASP A 166 27.07 10.60 37.84
N PHE A 167 27.78 10.18 36.79
CA PHE A 167 27.17 9.53 35.62
C PHE A 167 26.46 8.24 36.04
N TYR A 168 27.15 7.36 36.77
CA TYR A 168 26.60 6.06 37.17
C TYR A 168 25.41 6.18 38.12
N ALA A 169 25.38 7.24 38.95
CA ALA A 169 24.23 7.53 39.81
C ALA A 169 22.95 7.84 39.00
N ILE A 170 23.09 8.50 37.85
CA ILE A 170 21.97 8.85 36.96
C ILE A 170 21.65 7.70 36.00
N ALA A 171 22.68 7.06 35.44
CA ALA A 171 22.55 6.15 34.31
C ALA A 171 22.16 4.72 34.70
N ASN A 172 22.58 4.21 35.86
CA ASN A 172 22.47 2.76 36.14
C ASN A 172 21.02 2.26 36.22
N GLU A 173 20.12 3.01 36.86
CA GLU A 173 18.69 2.63 36.89
C GLU A 173 18.04 2.73 35.51
N SER A 174 18.32 3.82 34.79
CA SER A 174 17.81 4.06 33.43
C SER A 174 18.31 3.00 32.46
N TYR A 175 19.57 2.60 32.57
CA TYR A 175 20.16 1.56 31.73
C TYR A 175 19.54 0.18 32.00
N VAL A 176 19.26 -0.15 33.26
CA VAL A 176 18.49 -1.37 33.60
C VAL A 176 17.11 -1.35 32.93
N ARG A 177 16.38 -0.23 32.98
CA ARG A 177 15.06 -0.11 32.32
C ARG A 177 15.17 -0.27 30.80
N ALA A 178 16.16 0.35 30.18
CA ALA A 178 16.42 0.23 28.75
C ALA A 178 16.71 -1.22 28.32
N VAL A 179 17.59 -1.92 29.05
CA VAL A 179 17.93 -3.33 28.77
C VAL A 179 16.74 -4.25 29.01
N ARG A 180 15.94 -4.03 30.06
CA ARG A 180 14.69 -4.76 30.28
C ARG A 180 13.72 -4.60 29.11
N GLY A 181 13.68 -3.45 28.44
CA GLY A 181 12.84 -3.23 27.25
C GLY A 181 13.10 -4.20 26.10
N VAL A 182 14.32 -4.73 25.96
CA VAL A 182 14.68 -5.74 24.94
C VAL A 182 14.40 -7.18 25.40
N LEU A 183 14.19 -7.38 26.71
CA LEU A 183 13.91 -8.71 27.26
C LEU A 183 12.42 -8.93 27.49
N VAL A 184 11.70 -7.93 28.00
CA VAL A 184 10.27 -8.03 28.30
C VAL A 184 9.48 -8.23 27.00
N GLY A 185 8.60 -9.25 26.99
CA GLY A 185 7.77 -9.57 25.83
C GLY A 185 8.55 -10.17 24.64
N ASN A 186 9.84 -10.49 24.80
CA ASN A 186 10.64 -11.11 23.75
C ASN A 186 10.18 -12.57 23.52
N PRO A 187 9.67 -12.92 22.32
CA PRO A 187 9.16 -14.26 22.04
C PRO A 187 10.21 -15.39 22.24
N LEU A 188 11.51 -15.09 22.11
CA LEU A 188 12.57 -16.08 22.34
C LEU A 188 12.63 -16.60 23.78
N LEU A 189 12.14 -15.83 24.75
CA LEU A 189 12.10 -16.25 26.15
C LEU A 189 10.99 -17.28 26.41
N ALA A 190 9.95 -17.30 25.57
CA ALA A 190 8.88 -18.30 25.63
C ALA A 190 9.26 -19.61 24.93
N TRP A 191 10.25 -19.58 24.03
CA TRP A 191 10.70 -20.78 23.30
C TRP A 191 11.44 -21.76 24.22
N ALA A 192 11.35 -23.05 23.90
CA ALA A 192 12.09 -24.05 24.65
C ALA A 192 13.55 -24.07 24.18
N TRP A 193 14.45 -23.70 25.10
CA TRP A 193 15.90 -23.87 24.95
C TRP A 193 16.30 -25.23 25.53
N ILE A 194 16.96 -26.05 24.74
CA ILE A 194 17.26 -27.44 25.10
C ILE A 194 18.68 -27.79 24.69
N HIS A 195 19.46 -28.37 25.59
CA HIS A 195 20.72 -29.02 25.23
C HIS A 195 20.45 -30.49 24.93
N LEU A 196 20.79 -30.93 23.72
CA LEU A 196 20.61 -32.31 23.25
C LEU A 196 21.97 -32.98 23.04
N SER A 197 22.10 -34.24 23.46
CA SER A 197 23.29 -35.07 23.20
C SER A 197 22.91 -36.55 23.12
N ARG A 198 23.60 -37.35 22.30
CA ARG A 198 23.38 -38.81 22.27
C ARG A 198 24.23 -39.53 23.32
N ARG A 199 23.68 -40.58 23.93
CA ARG A 199 24.40 -41.52 24.79
C ARG A 199 24.90 -42.72 23.95
N ASP A 200 25.86 -43.47 24.50
CA ASP A 200 26.48 -44.63 23.84
C ASP A 200 25.48 -45.73 23.43
N ASN A 201 24.32 -45.78 24.09
CA ASN A 201 23.21 -46.70 23.81
C ASN A 201 22.14 -46.12 22.86
N MET A 202 22.48 -45.11 22.05
CA MET A 202 21.58 -44.42 21.10
C MET A 202 20.41 -43.64 21.74
N ASN A 203 20.27 -43.63 23.06
CA ASN A 203 19.28 -42.81 23.76
C ASN A 203 19.67 -41.32 23.73
N VAL A 204 18.67 -40.46 23.59
CA VAL A 204 18.87 -39.01 23.62
C VAL A 204 18.85 -38.51 25.07
N ARG A 205 19.85 -37.71 25.45
CA ARG A 205 19.83 -36.90 26.67
C ARG A 205 19.36 -35.50 26.28
N ALA A 206 18.30 -35.03 26.94
CA ALA A 206 17.80 -33.66 26.78
C ALA A 206 17.79 -32.94 28.14
N ILE A 207 18.35 -31.73 28.16
CA ILE A 207 18.37 -30.85 29.34
C ILE A 207 17.64 -29.57 28.95
N ARG A 208 16.57 -29.23 29.65
CA ARG A 208 15.83 -27.98 29.45
C ARG A 208 16.56 -26.83 30.14
N LEU A 209 16.82 -25.78 29.38
CA LEU A 209 17.62 -24.63 29.77
C LEU A 209 16.72 -23.45 30.17
N LEU A 210 16.22 -23.47 31.40
CA LEU A 210 15.38 -22.41 31.95
C LEU A 210 15.89 -22.00 33.35
N GLY A 211 16.02 -20.69 33.59
CA GLY A 211 16.54 -20.16 34.85
C GLY A 211 18.01 -20.55 35.11
N THR A 212 18.50 -20.28 36.32
CA THR A 212 19.89 -20.58 36.71
C THR A 212 20.15 -22.06 36.97
N ALA A 213 19.11 -22.88 37.10
CA ALA A 213 19.19 -24.31 37.36
C ALA A 213 18.54 -25.11 36.21
N PRO A 214 19.31 -25.58 35.22
CA PRO A 214 18.78 -26.40 34.13
C PRO A 214 18.33 -27.76 34.67
N HIS A 215 17.29 -28.36 34.06
CA HIS A 215 16.73 -29.63 34.51
C HIS A 215 16.69 -30.68 33.41
N HIS A 216 16.92 -31.93 33.78
CA HIS A 216 16.88 -33.05 32.87
C HIS A 216 15.43 -33.42 32.50
N LEU A 217 15.17 -33.60 31.19
CA LEU A 217 13.90 -34.14 30.73
C LEU A 217 13.83 -35.66 30.93
N ARG A 218 12.61 -36.19 31.03
CA ARG A 218 12.40 -37.64 31.14
C ARG A 218 12.81 -38.34 29.85
N GLN A 219 13.23 -39.59 29.92
CA GLN A 219 13.75 -40.32 28.75
C GLN A 219 12.72 -40.41 27.60
N ALA A 220 11.43 -40.57 27.92
CA ALA A 220 10.37 -40.59 26.92
C ALA A 220 10.24 -39.26 26.16
N GLU A 221 10.38 -38.12 26.85
CA GLU A 221 10.36 -36.78 26.26
C GLU A 221 11.65 -36.51 25.47
N ALA A 222 12.79 -36.93 25.98
CA ALA A 222 14.08 -36.77 25.32
C ALA A 222 14.15 -37.55 23.99
N ASN A 223 13.56 -38.75 23.94
CA ASN A 223 13.51 -39.59 22.75
C ASN A 223 12.60 -39.06 21.64
N ALA A 224 11.77 -38.05 21.92
CA ALA A 224 10.99 -37.37 20.88
C ALA A 224 11.85 -36.44 20.00
N TYR A 225 13.08 -36.14 20.43
CA TYR A 225 14.02 -35.32 19.67
C TYR A 225 14.99 -36.17 18.85
N HIS A 226 15.35 -35.66 17.67
CA HIS A 226 16.35 -36.29 16.80
C HIS A 226 17.48 -35.28 16.50
N PRO A 227 18.43 -35.09 17.43
CA PRO A 227 19.53 -34.16 17.22
C PRO A 227 20.48 -34.66 16.13
N GLU A 228 20.88 -33.74 15.26
CA GLU A 228 21.91 -33.94 14.22
C GLU A 228 23.32 -33.99 14.85
N ALA A 229 23.56 -33.21 15.90
CA ALA A 229 24.82 -33.13 16.64
C ALA A 229 24.56 -32.78 18.13
N PRO A 230 25.50 -33.02 19.06
CA PRO A 230 25.36 -32.52 20.42
C PRO A 230 25.44 -30.99 20.47
N GLY A 231 24.58 -30.34 21.25
CA GLY A 231 24.61 -28.88 21.40
C GLY A 231 23.29 -28.26 21.86
N VAL A 232 23.20 -26.93 21.75
CA VAL A 232 22.02 -26.14 22.12
C VAL A 232 21.06 -26.05 20.93
N TYR A 233 19.78 -26.29 21.20
CA TYR A 233 18.68 -26.24 20.26
C TYR A 233 17.58 -25.31 20.74
N LEU A 234 16.88 -24.69 19.77
CA LEU A 234 15.67 -23.92 19.98
C LEU A 234 14.46 -24.68 19.44
N SER A 235 13.37 -24.67 20.20
CA SER A 235 12.06 -25.15 19.77
C SER A 235 11.02 -24.05 19.99
N PRO A 236 10.49 -23.43 18.92
CA PRO A 236 9.40 -22.46 19.02
C PRO A 236 8.14 -23.07 19.66
N GLU A 237 7.38 -22.28 20.41
CA GLU A 237 6.25 -22.74 21.24
C GLU A 237 5.17 -23.51 20.46
N PHE A 238 4.89 -23.12 19.21
CA PHE A 238 3.86 -23.71 18.36
C PHE A 238 4.43 -24.66 17.29
N SER A 239 5.65 -25.18 17.48
CA SER A 239 6.34 -26.04 16.51
C SER A 239 7.00 -27.24 17.17
N SER A 240 6.91 -28.40 16.53
CA SER A 240 7.72 -29.58 16.86
C SER A 240 9.12 -29.52 16.25
N ARG A 241 9.41 -28.49 15.45
CA ARG A 241 10.69 -28.34 14.78
C ARG A 241 11.75 -27.75 15.72
N ILE A 242 12.91 -28.40 15.75
CA ILE A 242 14.09 -27.93 16.46
C ILE A 242 15.09 -27.25 15.53
N TYR A 243 15.79 -26.25 16.06
CA TYR A 243 16.74 -25.41 15.35
C TYR A 243 18.11 -25.46 16.06
N PRO A 244 19.16 -26.03 15.45
CA PRO A 244 20.48 -26.15 16.08
C PRO A 244 21.22 -24.81 16.10
N CYS A 245 21.59 -24.31 17.28
CA CYS A 245 22.31 -23.03 17.39
C CYS A 245 23.83 -23.16 17.17
N MET A 246 24.33 -24.37 16.91
CA MET A 246 25.74 -24.63 16.70
C MET A 246 26.24 -24.11 15.34
N PRO A 247 27.52 -23.69 15.22
CA PRO A 247 28.54 -23.63 16.28
C PRO A 247 28.53 -22.31 17.07
N LEU A 248 27.48 -21.49 16.98
CA LEU A 248 27.48 -20.12 17.51
C LEU A 248 27.17 -20.03 19.03
N ILE A 249 27.00 -21.15 19.72
CA ILE A 249 26.87 -21.21 21.18
C ILE A 249 27.34 -22.57 21.67
N GLU A 250 28.38 -22.65 22.50
CA GLU A 250 28.79 -23.91 23.11
C GLU A 250 28.31 -24.00 24.56
N ALA A 251 27.97 -25.21 25.00
CA ALA A 251 27.63 -25.49 26.38
C ALA A 251 28.45 -26.67 26.89
N ASN A 252 28.87 -26.63 28.16
CA ASN A 252 29.46 -27.80 28.78
C ASN A 252 28.39 -28.88 29.06
N ARG A 253 28.84 -30.11 29.34
CA ARG A 253 27.98 -31.30 29.54
C ARG A 253 26.91 -31.14 30.63
N ASP A 254 27.17 -30.27 31.60
CA ASP A 254 26.28 -29.99 32.73
C ASP A 254 25.46 -28.72 32.55
N CYS A 255 25.61 -28.01 31.42
CA CYS A 255 24.88 -26.79 31.09
C CYS A 255 25.02 -25.69 32.16
N THR A 256 26.21 -25.59 32.75
CA THR A 256 26.58 -24.56 33.74
C THR A 256 27.48 -23.47 33.16
N ARG A 257 28.01 -23.67 31.95
CA ARG A 257 28.80 -22.69 31.21
C ARG A 257 28.33 -22.63 29.76
N PHE A 258 28.17 -21.41 29.25
CA PHE A 258 27.75 -21.13 27.88
C PHE A 258 28.72 -20.13 27.25
N LEU A 259 29.34 -20.53 26.15
CA LEU A 259 30.33 -19.75 25.42
C LEU A 259 29.66 -19.15 24.19
N LEU A 260 29.78 -17.83 24.01
CA LEU A 260 29.25 -17.10 22.85
C LEU A 260 30.40 -16.45 22.05
N PRO A 261 30.32 -16.36 20.71
CA PRO A 261 31.37 -15.77 19.88
C PRO A 261 31.73 -14.35 20.33
N ASN A 262 33.03 -14.05 20.42
CA ASN A 262 33.57 -12.79 20.90
C ASN A 262 34.63 -12.17 19.96
N GLY A 263 34.65 -12.61 18.69
CA GLY A 263 35.63 -12.15 17.70
C GLY A 263 36.96 -12.89 17.85
N GLY A 264 38.07 -12.18 17.61
CA GLY A 264 39.41 -12.77 17.75
C GLY A 264 39.66 -13.98 16.84
N TYR A 265 39.03 -13.97 15.67
CA TYR A 265 39.16 -15.02 14.65
C TYR A 265 40.62 -15.15 14.20
N SER A 266 41.04 -16.37 13.89
CA SER A 266 42.40 -16.67 13.43
C SER A 266 42.42 -17.42 12.12
N ASP A 267 43.49 -17.23 11.36
CA ASP A 267 43.73 -17.89 10.06
C ASP A 267 43.78 -19.42 10.14
N SER A 268 43.89 -19.99 11.35
CA SER A 268 43.84 -21.43 11.60
C SER A 268 42.43 -21.98 11.80
N GLY A 269 41.38 -21.16 11.64
CA GLY A 269 39.98 -21.60 11.75
C GLY A 269 39.42 -21.61 13.17
N SER A 270 40.00 -20.86 14.11
CA SER A 270 39.49 -20.76 15.49
C SER A 270 39.09 -19.34 15.86
N ALA A 271 38.09 -19.19 16.73
CA ALA A 271 37.59 -17.90 17.23
C ALA A 271 37.54 -17.88 18.77
N GLU A 272 37.59 -16.68 19.35
CA GLU A 272 37.38 -16.50 20.79
C GLU A 272 35.89 -16.57 21.11
N PHE A 273 35.54 -17.34 22.15
CA PHE A 273 34.22 -17.35 22.73
C PHE A 273 34.31 -16.96 24.21
N LEU A 274 33.32 -16.23 24.69
CA LEU A 274 33.25 -15.70 26.05
C LEU A 274 32.05 -16.27 26.79
N ASP A 275 32.28 -16.74 28.01
CA ASP A 275 31.22 -17.01 28.98
C ASP A 275 30.92 -15.72 29.75
N TYR A 276 29.82 -15.05 29.39
CA TYR A 276 29.42 -13.79 30.01
C TYR A 276 29.05 -13.91 31.49
N ALA A 277 28.72 -15.12 31.98
CA ALA A 277 28.41 -15.31 33.39
C ALA A 277 29.68 -15.26 34.24
N THR A 278 30.80 -15.80 33.74
CA THR A 278 32.07 -15.87 34.49
C THR A 278 33.12 -14.85 34.02
N GLY A 279 33.05 -14.39 32.78
CA GLY A 279 34.09 -13.61 32.11
C GLY A 279 35.22 -14.45 31.52
N THR A 280 35.08 -15.78 31.48
CA THR A 280 36.12 -16.69 30.98
C THR A 280 36.06 -16.79 29.47
N ALA A 281 37.20 -16.52 28.80
CA ALA A 281 37.34 -16.70 27.35
C ALA A 281 37.98 -18.06 27.03
N SER A 282 37.54 -18.67 25.93
CA SER A 282 38.06 -19.92 25.38
C SER A 282 38.18 -19.82 23.87
N ARG A 283 39.13 -20.52 23.27
CA ARG A 283 39.17 -20.67 21.81
C ARG A 283 38.37 -21.89 21.37
N VAL A 284 37.52 -21.68 20.38
CA VAL A 284 36.66 -22.71 19.79
C VAL A 284 37.05 -22.90 18.34
N ASP A 285 37.11 -24.16 17.91
CA ASP A 285 37.33 -24.53 16.52
C ASP A 285 36.06 -24.30 15.69
N VAL A 286 36.20 -23.49 14.65
CA VAL A 286 35.13 -23.10 13.74
C VAL A 286 35.63 -23.17 12.29
N GLU A 287 36.41 -24.21 11.96
CA GLU A 287 36.98 -24.46 10.62
C GLU A 287 35.93 -24.41 9.49
N ALA A 288 34.68 -24.78 9.79
CA ALA A 288 33.56 -24.66 8.85
C ALA A 288 33.38 -23.23 8.28
N PHE A 289 33.82 -22.21 9.02
CA PHE A 289 33.73 -20.79 8.65
C PHE A 289 35.09 -20.17 8.26
N LEU A 290 36.09 -20.99 7.92
CA LEU A 290 37.43 -20.51 7.54
C LEU A 290 37.44 -19.68 6.25
N ARG A 291 36.56 -20.00 5.30
CA ARG A 291 36.54 -19.31 4.02
C ARG A 291 35.66 -18.06 4.12
N PRO A 292 36.17 -16.88 3.76
CA PRO A 292 35.30 -15.72 3.66
C PRO A 292 34.17 -16.01 2.66
N PRO A 293 32.93 -15.59 2.96
CA PRO A 293 31.84 -15.72 2.01
C PRO A 293 32.24 -15.01 0.73
N ALA A 294 32.01 -15.67 -0.42
CA ALA A 294 32.30 -15.07 -1.71
C ALA A 294 31.57 -13.71 -1.79
N PRO A 295 32.28 -12.60 -2.13
CA PRO A 295 31.62 -11.33 -2.29
C PRO A 295 30.55 -11.47 -3.37
N LEU A 296 29.42 -10.78 -3.18
CA LEU A 296 28.40 -10.75 -4.21
C LEU A 296 29.04 -10.22 -5.51
N PRO A 297 28.74 -10.83 -6.66
CA PRO A 297 29.26 -10.34 -7.92
C PRO A 297 28.73 -8.91 -8.14
N ARG A 298 29.52 -8.09 -8.84
CA ARG A 298 29.07 -6.76 -9.25
C ARG A 298 27.90 -6.87 -10.22
N SER A 299 27.03 -5.86 -10.20
CA SER A 299 26.00 -5.72 -11.22
C SER A 299 26.64 -5.51 -12.60
N VAL A 300 25.95 -5.95 -13.66
CA VAL A 300 26.36 -5.65 -15.03
C VAL A 300 26.34 -4.12 -15.27
N THR A 301 25.52 -3.39 -14.52
CA THR A 301 25.38 -1.93 -14.59
C THR A 301 26.07 -1.22 -13.40
N HIS A 302 27.11 -1.81 -12.81
CA HIS A 302 27.79 -1.25 -11.62
C HIS A 302 28.45 0.11 -11.86
N GLY A 303 28.86 0.41 -13.11
CA GLY A 303 29.70 1.56 -13.46
C GLY A 303 31.18 1.20 -13.47
N LEU A 304 31.98 1.99 -14.18
CA LEU A 304 33.44 1.84 -14.20
C LEU A 304 34.05 2.34 -12.88
N GLU A 305 35.20 1.78 -12.50
CA GLU A 305 35.90 2.14 -11.26
C GLU A 305 36.68 3.44 -11.34
N SER A 306 36.94 3.92 -12.56
CA SER A 306 37.65 5.16 -12.83
C SER A 306 36.92 5.96 -13.89
N VAL A 307 37.05 7.28 -13.80
CA VAL A 307 36.53 8.19 -14.81
C VAL A 307 37.46 8.19 -16.01
N GLY A 308 36.87 8.05 -17.19
CA GLY A 308 37.57 8.15 -18.46
C GLY A 308 36.80 8.99 -19.46
N VAL A 309 37.41 9.25 -20.62
CA VAL A 309 36.72 9.85 -21.75
C VAL A 309 35.79 8.82 -22.36
N GLN A 310 34.49 9.12 -22.38
CA GLN A 310 33.44 8.29 -22.96
C GLN A 310 32.75 9.10 -24.05
N SER A 311 33.18 8.91 -25.29
CA SER A 311 32.81 9.79 -26.42
C SER A 311 33.24 11.24 -26.16
N ASN A 312 32.30 12.18 -26.00
CA ASN A 312 32.58 13.61 -25.87
C ASN A 312 32.45 14.13 -24.43
N VAL A 313 32.37 13.24 -23.43
CA VAL A 313 32.23 13.59 -22.00
C VAL A 313 33.17 12.77 -21.12
N PHE A 314 33.42 13.23 -19.90
CA PHE A 314 34.03 12.42 -18.84
C PHE A 314 32.97 11.59 -18.11
N GLY A 315 33.27 10.33 -17.79
CA GLY A 315 32.30 9.55 -17.03
C GLY A 315 32.77 8.16 -16.62
N ASN A 316 31.89 7.47 -15.91
CA ASN A 316 32.06 6.08 -15.48
C ASN A 316 30.90 5.18 -15.98
N LEU A 317 30.26 5.53 -17.09
CA LEU A 317 29.12 4.79 -17.63
C LEU A 317 29.49 3.32 -17.85
N PRO A 318 28.63 2.37 -17.42
CA PRO A 318 28.82 0.96 -17.78
C PRO A 318 28.66 0.75 -19.29
N GLN A 319 29.04 -0.43 -19.77
CA GLN A 319 28.92 -0.79 -21.18
C GLN A 319 27.47 -0.60 -21.69
N PRO A 320 27.29 -0.12 -22.94
CA PRO A 320 25.96 0.13 -23.46
C PRO A 320 25.13 -1.15 -23.50
N PRO A 321 23.80 -1.04 -23.31
CA PRO A 321 22.94 -2.22 -23.31
C PRO A 321 22.94 -2.84 -24.71
N SER A 322 23.40 -4.08 -24.83
CA SER A 322 23.29 -4.87 -26.06
C SER A 322 22.56 -6.20 -25.79
N PRO A 323 21.61 -6.61 -26.65
CA PRO A 323 20.91 -5.79 -27.65
C PRO A 323 19.94 -4.79 -26.97
N TYR A 324 19.68 -3.63 -27.58
CA TYR A 324 18.71 -2.66 -27.08
C TYR A 324 17.68 -2.30 -28.14
N VAL A 325 16.40 -2.35 -27.75
CA VAL A 325 15.25 -1.96 -28.57
C VAL A 325 14.97 -0.49 -28.39
N GLN A 326 14.80 0.22 -29.50
CA GLN A 326 14.58 1.66 -29.50
C GLN A 326 13.23 2.03 -28.89
N ARG A 327 13.23 2.99 -27.95
CA ARG A 327 12.01 3.51 -27.31
C ARG A 327 11.80 4.99 -27.64
N LEU A 328 11.63 5.27 -28.94
CA LEU A 328 11.74 6.62 -29.52
C LEU A 328 10.97 7.71 -28.75
N ARG A 329 9.72 7.43 -28.35
CA ARG A 329 8.89 8.39 -27.59
C ARG A 329 9.52 8.74 -26.24
N LEU A 330 9.92 7.72 -25.47
CA LEU A 330 10.51 7.91 -24.14
C LEU A 330 11.91 8.52 -24.23
N GLN A 331 12.70 8.11 -25.23
CA GLN A 331 14.03 8.67 -25.48
C GLN A 331 13.95 10.17 -25.81
N ALA A 332 13.03 10.57 -26.68
CA ALA A 332 12.80 11.96 -27.03
C ALA A 332 12.33 12.79 -25.81
N GLU A 333 11.44 12.21 -24.99
CA GLU A 333 10.99 12.86 -23.75
C GLU A 333 12.14 13.05 -22.76
N ILE A 334 12.95 12.02 -22.49
CA ILE A 334 14.12 12.10 -21.60
C ILE A 334 15.11 13.15 -22.12
N ALA A 335 15.45 13.10 -23.41
CA ALA A 335 16.35 14.07 -24.01
C ALA A 335 15.81 15.50 -23.84
N THR A 336 14.52 15.74 -24.11
CA THR A 336 13.89 17.05 -23.94
C THR A 336 13.97 17.54 -22.49
N ARG A 337 13.66 16.67 -21.52
CA ARG A 337 13.64 17.03 -20.08
C ARG A 337 15.03 17.24 -19.50
N LEU A 338 16.03 16.53 -19.97
CA LEU A 338 17.41 16.74 -19.56
C LEU A 338 18.01 18.05 -20.13
N HIS A 339 17.45 18.59 -21.22
CA HIS A 339 17.85 19.90 -21.76
C HIS A 339 17.01 21.08 -21.27
N ASP A 340 15.85 20.84 -20.66
CA ASP A 340 15.00 21.92 -20.15
C ASP A 340 15.63 22.64 -18.94
N ARG A 341 15.14 23.84 -18.61
CA ARG A 341 15.60 24.61 -17.43
C ARG A 341 14.56 24.64 -16.31
N ASN A 342 13.60 23.73 -16.33
CA ASN A 342 12.46 23.75 -15.42
C ASN A 342 12.62 22.75 -14.28
N HIS A 343 13.31 21.64 -14.51
CA HIS A 343 13.43 20.56 -13.53
C HIS A 343 14.89 20.11 -13.40
N SER A 344 15.50 20.26 -12.24
CA SER A 344 16.85 19.73 -11.98
C SER A 344 16.85 18.20 -11.88
N ILE A 345 15.73 17.61 -11.44
CA ILE A 345 15.57 16.16 -11.24
C ILE A 345 14.52 15.59 -12.21
N VAL A 346 14.87 14.52 -12.89
CA VAL A 346 13.98 13.71 -13.75
C VAL A 346 13.95 12.29 -13.22
N THR A 347 12.76 11.69 -13.06
CA THR A 347 12.62 10.33 -12.52
C THR A 347 11.93 9.41 -13.50
N LEU A 348 12.63 8.35 -13.91
CA LEU A 348 12.03 7.22 -14.62
C LEU A 348 11.40 6.28 -13.61
N HIS A 349 10.07 6.20 -13.59
CA HIS A 349 9.35 5.31 -12.70
C HIS A 349 8.56 4.24 -13.45
N GLY A 350 8.32 3.09 -12.82
CA GLY A 350 7.59 1.98 -13.43
C GLY A 350 7.98 0.63 -12.83
N ARG A 351 7.39 -0.46 -13.31
CA ARG A 351 7.54 -1.78 -12.69
C ARG A 351 8.96 -2.34 -12.72
N GLY A 352 9.25 -3.31 -11.87
CA GLY A 352 10.54 -4.00 -11.88
C GLY A 352 10.75 -4.77 -13.19
N GLY A 353 11.86 -4.55 -13.90
CA GLY A 353 12.17 -5.32 -15.12
C GLY A 353 11.51 -4.85 -16.43
N VAL A 354 10.87 -3.66 -16.45
CA VAL A 354 10.33 -3.04 -17.68
C VAL A 354 11.37 -2.35 -18.57
N GLY A 355 12.60 -2.15 -18.06
CA GLY A 355 13.71 -1.61 -18.86
C GLY A 355 14.18 -0.20 -18.51
N LYS A 356 13.75 0.39 -17.38
CA LYS A 356 14.19 1.72 -16.92
C LYS A 356 15.71 1.92 -16.94
N THR A 357 16.46 1.01 -16.32
CA THR A 357 17.93 1.04 -16.29
C THR A 357 18.54 0.99 -17.70
N ARG A 358 18.01 0.14 -18.59
CA ARG A 358 18.49 0.06 -19.98
C ARG A 358 18.20 1.35 -20.74
N LEU A 359 17.02 1.95 -20.54
CA LEU A 359 16.62 3.22 -21.15
C LEU A 359 17.49 4.38 -20.66
N ALA A 360 17.70 4.51 -19.35
CA ALA A 360 18.57 5.53 -18.77
C ALA A 360 20.01 5.40 -19.29
N LEU A 361 20.55 4.18 -19.31
CA LEU A 361 21.90 3.93 -19.78
C LEU A 361 22.06 4.21 -21.28
N TRP A 362 21.07 3.83 -22.10
CA TRP A 362 21.08 4.16 -23.52
C TRP A 362 21.06 5.69 -23.73
N CYS A 363 20.17 6.42 -23.04
CA CYS A 363 20.11 7.88 -23.15
C CYS A 363 21.42 8.54 -22.71
N ALA A 364 22.06 8.03 -21.66
CA ALA A 364 23.35 8.51 -21.17
C ALA A 364 24.46 8.37 -22.22
N HIS A 365 24.54 7.21 -22.90
CA HIS A 365 25.49 7.00 -24.00
C HIS A 365 25.20 7.89 -25.20
N THR A 366 23.92 8.08 -25.54
CA THR A 366 23.51 9.00 -26.64
C THR A 366 23.87 10.46 -26.33
N LEU A 367 23.67 10.90 -25.09
CA LEU A 367 24.06 12.25 -24.65
C LEU A 367 25.59 12.42 -24.61
N ALA A 368 26.31 11.38 -24.17
CA ALA A 368 27.76 11.36 -24.17
C ALA A 368 28.35 11.50 -25.60
N ALA A 369 27.67 10.94 -26.60
CA ALA A 369 28.08 10.98 -28.00
C ALA A 369 27.58 12.22 -28.77
N ALA A 370 26.77 13.09 -28.15
CA ALA A 370 26.23 14.27 -28.81
C ALA A 370 27.33 15.31 -29.12
N GLU A 371 27.16 16.05 -30.22
CA GLU A 371 28.05 17.14 -30.61
C GLU A 371 27.24 18.42 -30.92
N PRO A 372 27.42 19.52 -30.15
CA PRO A 372 28.27 19.62 -28.95
C PRO A 372 27.70 18.84 -27.76
N ALA A 373 28.58 18.34 -26.88
CA ALA A 373 28.16 17.65 -25.67
C ALA A 373 27.42 18.61 -24.70
N SER A 374 26.27 18.18 -24.21
CA SER A 374 25.40 18.98 -23.32
C SER A 374 25.91 19.05 -21.88
N PHE A 375 26.70 18.07 -21.47
CA PHE A 375 27.28 17.96 -20.13
C PHE A 375 28.79 17.81 -20.24
N GLU A 376 29.50 18.27 -19.20
CA GLU A 376 30.94 18.00 -19.07
C GLU A 376 31.19 16.54 -18.68
N SER A 377 30.40 16.07 -17.72
CA SER A 377 30.52 14.72 -17.21
C SER A 377 29.17 14.04 -16.98
N ILE A 378 29.13 12.73 -17.18
CA ILE A 378 28.00 11.87 -16.84
C ILE A 378 28.45 10.83 -15.81
N VAL A 379 27.85 10.87 -14.62
CA VAL A 379 28.24 10.04 -13.47
C VAL A 379 27.12 9.05 -13.16
N TRP A 380 27.47 7.77 -13.09
CA TRP A 380 26.55 6.67 -12.84
C TRP A 380 26.77 6.05 -11.46
N PHE A 381 25.71 6.06 -10.66
CA PHE A 381 25.65 5.44 -9.34
C PHE A 381 24.65 4.28 -9.36
N SER A 382 25.14 3.05 -9.19
CA SER A 382 24.25 1.88 -9.12
C SER A 382 24.01 1.44 -7.69
N ALA A 383 22.77 1.56 -7.21
CA ALA A 383 22.35 0.98 -5.94
C ALA A 383 21.78 -0.44 -6.09
N ARG A 384 22.07 -1.08 -7.22
CA ARG A 384 21.46 -2.34 -7.60
C ARG A 384 21.94 -3.50 -6.73
N ASP A 385 20.99 -4.15 -6.04
CA ASP A 385 21.22 -5.32 -5.19
C ASP A 385 20.72 -6.64 -5.80
N LEU A 386 20.02 -6.57 -6.94
CA LEU A 386 19.45 -7.71 -7.65
C LEU A 386 19.57 -7.56 -9.18
N GLU A 387 20.21 -8.54 -9.81
CA GLU A 387 20.34 -8.64 -11.27
C GLU A 387 19.27 -9.59 -11.82
N LEU A 388 18.57 -9.17 -12.87
CA LEU A 388 17.53 -9.97 -13.53
C LEU A 388 18.13 -10.68 -14.75
N ARG A 389 18.49 -11.96 -14.60
CA ARG A 389 19.08 -12.78 -15.67
C ARG A 389 18.06 -13.77 -16.24
N PRO A 390 18.24 -14.30 -17.47
CA PRO A 390 17.38 -15.36 -18.01
C PRO A 390 17.30 -16.60 -17.09
N SER A 391 18.40 -16.93 -16.43
CA SER A 391 18.47 -18.01 -15.43
C SER A 391 17.69 -17.73 -14.14
N GLY A 392 17.17 -16.52 -13.96
CA GLY A 392 16.52 -16.06 -12.73
C GLY A 392 17.27 -14.90 -12.07
N PRO A 393 16.64 -14.26 -11.07
CA PRO A 393 17.24 -13.17 -10.32
C PRO A 393 18.45 -13.65 -9.53
N ARG A 394 19.51 -12.84 -9.47
CA ARG A 394 20.71 -13.11 -8.66
C ARG A 394 21.10 -11.90 -7.82
N PRO A 395 21.42 -12.08 -6.53
CA PRO A 395 21.91 -10.97 -5.71
C PRO A 395 23.24 -10.46 -6.25
N VAL A 396 23.42 -9.14 -6.21
CA VAL A 396 24.63 -8.44 -6.64
C VAL A 396 25.01 -7.38 -5.62
N GLN A 397 26.28 -6.98 -5.64
CA GLN A 397 26.77 -5.91 -4.77
C GLN A 397 26.42 -4.53 -5.36
N PRO A 398 25.72 -3.67 -4.61
CA PRO A 398 25.51 -2.28 -5.01
C PRO A 398 26.81 -1.49 -4.92
N ALA A 399 27.00 -0.51 -5.81
CA ALA A 399 28.13 0.41 -5.75
C ALA A 399 27.97 1.43 -4.61
N VAL A 400 26.73 1.82 -4.34
CA VAL A 400 26.34 2.76 -3.29
C VAL A 400 25.06 2.28 -2.61
N SER A 401 24.92 2.57 -1.31
CA SER A 401 23.74 2.20 -0.52
C SER A 401 23.15 3.36 0.29
N ASP A 402 23.90 4.43 0.46
CA ASP A 402 23.55 5.60 1.27
C ASP A 402 24.25 6.87 0.74
N LEU A 403 23.83 8.01 1.28
CA LEU A 403 24.33 9.33 0.89
C LEU A 403 25.85 9.52 1.17
N PRO A 404 26.41 9.11 2.33
CA PRO A 404 27.85 9.15 2.55
C PRO A 404 28.65 8.27 1.56
N GLY A 405 28.12 7.10 1.19
CA GLY A 405 28.73 6.23 0.19
C GLY A 405 28.77 6.86 -1.20
N ILE A 406 27.74 7.63 -1.57
CA ILE A 406 27.70 8.40 -2.83
C ILE A 406 28.81 9.46 -2.85
N ALA A 407 28.92 10.28 -1.80
CA ALA A 407 29.96 11.33 -1.71
C ALA A 407 31.38 10.73 -1.80
N LYS A 408 31.64 9.66 -1.05
CA LYS A 408 32.92 8.92 -1.10
C LYS A 408 33.21 8.31 -2.47
N LEU A 409 32.20 7.78 -3.16
CA LEU A 409 32.41 7.22 -4.49
C LEU A 409 32.70 8.32 -5.50
N TYR A 410 31.96 9.43 -5.46
CA TYR A 410 32.22 10.59 -6.33
C TYR A 410 33.64 11.13 -6.12
N ALA A 411 34.03 11.36 -4.87
CA ALA A 411 35.34 11.90 -4.53
C ALA A 411 36.47 10.99 -5.04
N ARG A 412 36.33 9.67 -4.91
CA ARG A 412 37.30 8.72 -5.48
C ARG A 412 37.34 8.70 -7.00
N LEU A 413 36.18 8.83 -7.66
CA LEU A 413 36.09 8.82 -9.12
C LEU A 413 36.77 10.04 -9.76
N PHE A 414 36.63 11.21 -9.12
CA PHE A 414 37.16 12.49 -9.62
C PHE A 414 38.43 12.97 -8.90
N ASN A 415 38.94 12.19 -7.94
CA ASN A 415 40.07 12.55 -7.06
C ASN A 415 39.85 13.88 -6.32
N GLU A 416 38.64 14.10 -5.80
CA GLU A 416 38.31 15.29 -5.00
C GLU A 416 39.03 15.23 -3.64
N PRO A 417 39.48 16.38 -3.11
CA PRO A 417 40.16 16.43 -1.82
C PRO A 417 39.23 16.16 -0.62
N SER A 418 37.92 16.30 -0.81
CA SER A 418 36.90 16.10 0.23
C SER A 418 36.03 14.90 -0.09
N GLU A 419 35.96 13.93 0.82
CA GLU A 419 35.07 12.77 0.72
C GLU A 419 33.74 12.95 1.50
N ASP A 420 33.46 14.18 1.96
CA ASP A 420 32.30 14.53 2.76
C ASP A 420 31.10 15.01 1.93
N LEU A 421 29.96 15.18 2.62
CA LEU A 421 28.72 15.62 1.99
C LEU A 421 28.80 17.07 1.49
N ASP A 422 29.51 17.94 2.21
CA ASP A 422 29.68 19.35 1.85
C ASP A 422 30.48 19.52 0.55
N GLY A 423 31.47 18.64 0.30
CA GLY A 423 32.18 18.58 -0.96
C GLY A 423 31.25 18.18 -2.11
N PHE A 424 30.44 17.14 -1.92
CA PHE A 424 29.50 16.70 -2.94
C PHE A 424 28.37 17.70 -3.22
N ALA A 425 27.87 18.37 -2.18
CA ALA A 425 26.90 19.47 -2.29
C ALA A 425 27.42 20.60 -3.19
N ARG A 426 28.66 21.06 -2.96
CA ARG A 426 29.30 22.10 -3.78
C ARG A 426 29.38 21.72 -5.26
N VAL A 427 29.62 20.45 -5.56
CA VAL A 427 29.66 19.93 -6.93
C VAL A 427 28.27 19.95 -7.58
N LEU A 428 27.21 19.64 -6.83
CA LEU A 428 25.82 19.69 -7.31
C LEU A 428 25.36 21.13 -7.55
N GLU A 429 25.85 22.09 -6.76
CA GLU A 429 25.48 23.50 -6.82
C GLU A 429 26.17 24.28 -7.95
N GLN A 430 27.31 23.78 -8.44
CA GLN A 430 28.16 24.53 -9.37
C GLN A 430 28.42 23.76 -10.68
N PRO A 431 28.39 24.43 -11.84
CA PRO A 431 28.83 23.83 -13.09
C PRO A 431 30.34 23.55 -13.10
N ASP A 432 30.84 22.99 -14.18
CA ASP A 432 32.28 22.91 -14.39
C ASP A 432 32.94 24.30 -14.46
N PRO A 433 33.99 24.58 -13.67
CA PRO A 433 34.59 25.91 -13.58
C PRO A 433 35.31 26.32 -14.87
N ILE A 434 35.69 25.38 -15.74
CA ILE A 434 36.43 25.64 -16.97
C ILE A 434 35.45 25.76 -18.15
N THR A 435 34.57 24.77 -18.32
CA THR A 435 33.69 24.71 -19.50
C THR A 435 32.33 25.39 -19.28
N SER A 436 31.99 25.73 -18.04
CA SER A 436 30.66 26.22 -17.63
C SER A 436 29.51 25.27 -17.97
N ARG A 437 29.81 24.01 -18.33
CA ARG A 437 28.82 22.97 -18.62
C ARG A 437 28.41 22.27 -17.33
N GLY A 438 27.18 21.76 -17.31
CA GLY A 438 26.68 21.00 -16.18
C GLY A 438 27.19 19.55 -16.16
N ARG A 439 26.90 18.86 -15.06
CA ARG A 439 27.12 17.43 -14.87
C ARG A 439 25.77 16.72 -14.78
N LEU A 440 25.68 15.52 -15.36
CA LEU A 440 24.52 14.65 -15.23
C LEU A 440 24.82 13.52 -14.24
N PHE A 441 24.06 13.47 -13.15
CA PHE A 441 24.15 12.40 -12.15
C PHE A 441 23.01 11.40 -12.35
N ILE A 442 23.33 10.12 -12.52
CA ILE A 442 22.34 9.07 -12.76
C ILE A 442 22.35 8.10 -11.58
N PHE A 443 21.21 7.96 -10.91
CA PHE A 443 21.03 7.02 -9.81
C PHE A 443 20.14 5.84 -10.24
N ASP A 444 20.77 4.69 -10.44
CA ASP A 444 20.12 3.46 -10.85
C ASP A 444 19.58 2.67 -9.64
N ASN A 445 18.33 2.18 -9.76
CA ASN A 445 17.57 1.51 -8.70
C ASN A 445 17.50 2.31 -7.40
N PHE A 446 17.07 3.58 -7.46
CA PHE A 446 16.97 4.47 -6.31
C PHE A 446 16.15 3.88 -5.14
N GLU A 447 15.21 2.95 -5.41
CA GLU A 447 14.37 2.34 -4.39
C GLU A 447 15.09 1.41 -3.38
N THR A 448 16.38 1.15 -3.60
CA THR A 448 17.22 0.29 -2.75
C THR A 448 18.08 1.06 -1.76
N MET A 449 18.11 2.39 -1.85
CA MET A 449 18.85 3.26 -0.93
C MET A 449 18.30 3.14 0.49
N ALA A 450 19.18 3.21 1.49
CA ALA A 450 18.81 3.05 2.89
C ALA A 450 17.81 4.12 3.37
N ASP A 451 18.00 5.38 2.94
CA ASP A 451 17.09 6.49 3.20
C ASP A 451 16.84 7.29 1.92
N MET A 452 15.80 6.89 1.20
CA MET A 452 15.41 7.53 -0.06
C MET A 452 14.90 8.97 0.14
N GLY A 453 14.28 9.25 1.29
CA GLY A 453 13.68 10.56 1.59
C GLY A 453 14.76 11.61 1.75
N SER A 454 15.69 11.37 2.68
CA SER A 454 16.80 12.27 2.95
C SER A 454 17.71 12.44 1.74
N LEU A 455 17.96 11.38 0.96
CA LEU A 455 18.74 11.48 -0.27
C LEU A 455 18.04 12.34 -1.33
N HIS A 456 16.73 12.17 -1.54
CA HIS A 456 16.01 12.99 -2.50
C HIS A 456 15.98 14.46 -2.08
N GLU A 457 15.69 14.75 -0.80
CA GLU A 457 15.71 16.11 -0.26
C GLU A 457 17.09 16.77 -0.43
N PHE A 458 18.16 16.03 -0.17
CA PHE A 458 19.52 16.49 -0.42
C PHE A 458 19.74 16.84 -1.90
N LEU A 459 19.34 15.95 -2.83
CA LEU A 459 19.49 16.19 -4.27
C LEU A 459 18.64 17.37 -4.75
N ASP A 460 17.41 17.50 -4.27
CA ASP A 460 16.49 18.59 -4.64
C ASP A 460 17.01 19.94 -4.16
N THR A 461 17.57 19.98 -2.94
CA THR A 461 18.12 21.20 -2.33
C THR A 461 19.39 21.68 -3.03
N HIS A 462 20.31 20.78 -3.38
CA HIS A 462 21.66 21.14 -3.82
C HIS A 462 21.86 21.06 -5.34
N THR A 463 20.98 20.43 -6.11
CA THR A 463 21.16 20.33 -7.58
C THR A 463 20.73 21.62 -8.26
N ILE A 464 21.70 22.44 -8.65
CA ILE A 464 21.46 23.71 -9.35
C ILE A 464 21.80 23.57 -10.83
N LEU A 465 20.95 24.11 -11.71
CA LEU A 465 21.19 24.12 -13.15
C LEU A 465 22.50 24.84 -13.48
N PRO A 466 23.30 24.36 -14.46
CA PRO A 466 22.97 23.35 -15.47
C PRO A 466 23.18 21.89 -15.04
N ASN A 467 23.50 21.59 -13.77
CA ASN A 467 23.56 20.22 -13.30
C ASN A 467 22.17 19.58 -13.30
N LYS A 468 22.12 18.28 -13.60
CA LYS A 468 20.89 17.49 -13.71
C LYS A 468 21.03 16.17 -13.00
N VAL A 469 19.92 15.65 -12.49
CA VAL A 469 19.81 14.33 -11.88
C VAL A 469 18.79 13.49 -12.64
N LEU A 470 19.16 12.25 -12.97
CA LEU A 470 18.26 11.24 -13.53
C LEU A 470 18.12 10.07 -12.54
N LEU A 471 16.93 9.83 -12.04
CA LEU A 471 16.63 8.72 -11.14
C LEU A 471 15.95 7.60 -11.91
N THR A 472 16.22 6.34 -11.54
CA THR A 472 15.36 5.21 -11.91
C THR A 472 14.79 4.57 -10.66
N SER A 473 13.48 4.37 -10.60
CA SER A 473 12.80 3.84 -9.42
C SER A 473 11.62 2.94 -9.76
N ARG A 474 11.29 2.00 -8.86
CA ARG A 474 10.04 1.23 -8.94
C ARG A 474 8.79 2.01 -8.52
N GLU A 475 8.98 3.15 -7.89
CA GLU A 475 7.89 3.94 -7.32
C GLU A 475 8.00 5.42 -7.65
N ARG A 476 6.85 6.08 -7.77
CA ARG A 476 6.76 7.54 -7.86
C ARG A 476 6.70 8.14 -6.45
N ALA A 477 7.83 8.17 -5.75
CA ALA A 477 7.84 8.53 -4.33
C ALA A 477 7.77 10.05 -4.06
N PHE A 478 8.27 10.89 -4.97
CA PHE A 478 8.58 12.28 -4.65
C PHE A 478 7.70 13.29 -5.39
N ARG A 479 7.66 14.51 -4.84
CA ARG A 479 7.05 15.70 -5.43
C ARG A 479 8.17 16.71 -5.64
N GLY A 480 8.30 17.29 -6.82
CA GLY A 480 9.36 18.26 -7.17
C GLY A 480 10.20 17.84 -8.37
N ASP A 481 10.32 16.53 -8.60
CA ASP A 481 10.92 15.95 -9.80
C ASP A 481 9.94 15.90 -10.99
N TYR A 482 10.48 15.82 -12.21
CA TYR A 482 9.66 15.54 -13.40
C TYR A 482 9.54 14.02 -13.60
N PRO A 483 8.34 13.42 -13.44
CA PRO A 483 8.16 11.98 -13.58
C PRO A 483 7.97 11.58 -15.05
N ILE A 484 8.71 10.55 -15.48
CA ILE A 484 8.51 9.87 -16.77
C ILE A 484 8.11 8.42 -16.48
N GLU A 485 6.90 8.05 -16.87
CA GLU A 485 6.40 6.69 -16.70
C GLU A 485 6.96 5.76 -17.78
N VAL A 486 7.68 4.72 -17.35
CA VAL A 486 8.19 3.66 -18.21
C VAL A 486 7.27 2.45 -18.10
N ALA A 487 6.29 2.39 -19.00
CA ALA A 487 5.39 1.25 -19.16
C ALA A 487 6.09 0.07 -19.86
N GLY A 488 5.33 -1.04 -20.02
CA GLY A 488 5.73 -2.16 -20.88
C GLY A 488 6.08 -1.71 -22.29
N LEU A 489 6.76 -2.58 -23.04
CA LEU A 489 7.06 -2.36 -24.44
C LEU A 489 5.75 -2.28 -25.23
N ASP A 490 5.67 -1.32 -26.15
CA ASP A 490 4.58 -1.32 -27.13
C ASP A 490 4.73 -2.50 -28.11
N ARG A 491 3.78 -2.64 -29.03
CA ARG A 491 3.78 -3.81 -29.90
C ARG A 491 4.98 -3.87 -30.85
N ALA A 492 5.39 -2.74 -31.40
CA ALA A 492 6.54 -2.69 -32.32
C ALA A 492 7.86 -2.92 -31.56
N GLU A 493 7.99 -2.28 -30.39
CA GLU A 493 9.11 -2.48 -29.47
C GLU A 493 9.21 -3.96 -29.03
N ALA A 494 8.07 -4.60 -28.72
CA ALA A 494 8.04 -6.00 -28.32
C ALA A 494 8.46 -6.93 -29.47
N ASP A 495 7.96 -6.70 -30.67
CA ASP A 495 8.32 -7.49 -31.86
C ASP A 495 9.84 -7.47 -32.12
N GLU A 496 10.45 -6.28 -32.10
CA GLU A 496 11.90 -6.11 -32.23
C GLU A 496 12.67 -6.87 -31.14
N LEU A 497 12.21 -6.79 -29.89
CA LEU A 497 12.84 -7.51 -28.77
C LEU A 497 12.80 -9.01 -28.99
N LEU A 498 11.62 -9.53 -29.35
CA LEU A 498 11.36 -10.97 -29.51
C LEU A 498 12.21 -11.54 -30.63
N HIS A 499 12.26 -10.87 -31.80
CA HIS A 499 13.11 -11.28 -32.91
C HIS A 499 14.60 -11.25 -32.55
N THR A 500 15.05 -10.21 -31.84
CA THR A 500 16.47 -10.10 -31.48
C THR A 500 16.92 -11.22 -30.53
N ILE A 501 16.12 -11.51 -29.50
CA ILE A 501 16.43 -12.60 -28.57
C ILE A 501 16.28 -13.97 -29.24
N ALA A 502 15.30 -14.15 -30.12
CA ALA A 502 15.10 -15.41 -30.82
C ALA A 502 16.32 -15.74 -31.70
N ARG A 503 16.95 -14.74 -32.30
CA ARG A 503 18.21 -14.88 -33.03
C ARG A 503 19.37 -15.25 -32.11
N ASP A 504 19.50 -14.58 -30.97
CA ASP A 504 20.55 -14.88 -29.97
C ASP A 504 20.43 -16.29 -29.39
N LEU A 505 19.21 -16.83 -29.32
CA LEU A 505 18.92 -18.17 -28.79
C LEU A 505 18.84 -19.25 -29.89
N ASP A 506 19.00 -18.89 -31.16
CA ASP A 506 18.85 -19.80 -32.33
C ASP A 506 17.49 -20.51 -32.39
N ILE A 507 16.41 -19.76 -32.12
CA ILE A 507 15.02 -20.25 -32.09
C ILE A 507 14.08 -19.47 -33.02
N GLU A 508 14.63 -18.75 -34.00
CA GLU A 508 13.83 -17.94 -34.94
C GLU A 508 12.73 -18.77 -35.62
N GLY A 509 12.99 -20.06 -35.91
CA GLY A 509 12.00 -20.97 -36.50
C GLY A 509 10.78 -21.29 -35.61
N LEU A 510 10.85 -21.03 -34.30
CA LEU A 510 9.72 -21.20 -33.37
C LEU A 510 8.89 -19.92 -33.22
N LEU A 511 9.39 -18.78 -33.70
CA LEU A 511 8.77 -17.47 -33.49
C LEU A 511 7.76 -17.14 -34.61
N THR A 512 6.58 -17.76 -34.55
CA THR A 512 5.48 -17.44 -35.49
C THR A 512 4.72 -16.17 -35.08
N PRO A 513 3.98 -15.50 -35.98
CA PRO A 513 3.14 -14.36 -35.63
C PRO A 513 2.16 -14.66 -34.47
N GLU A 514 1.56 -15.85 -34.44
CA GLU A 514 0.66 -16.29 -33.38
C GLU A 514 1.39 -16.46 -32.04
N THR A 515 2.64 -16.90 -32.08
CA THR A 515 3.50 -17.03 -30.90
C THR A 515 3.88 -15.66 -30.35
N ILE A 516 4.22 -14.71 -31.23
CA ILE A 516 4.50 -13.31 -30.86
C ILE A 516 3.25 -12.68 -30.22
N GLU A 517 2.07 -12.85 -30.83
CA GLU A 517 0.79 -12.40 -30.29
C GLU A 517 0.54 -12.97 -28.89
N SER A 518 0.74 -14.27 -28.72
CA SER A 518 0.53 -14.97 -27.45
C SER A 518 1.49 -14.49 -26.37
N ILE A 519 2.78 -14.34 -26.69
CA ILE A 519 3.80 -13.84 -25.77
C ILE A 519 3.49 -12.40 -25.35
N TYR A 520 3.19 -11.53 -26.31
CA TYR A 520 2.90 -10.12 -26.05
C TYR A 520 1.65 -9.96 -25.18
N THR A 521 0.58 -10.70 -25.50
CA THR A 521 -0.69 -10.65 -24.77
C THR A 521 -0.54 -11.16 -23.35
N ASP A 522 0.17 -12.28 -23.14
CA ASP A 522 0.33 -12.84 -21.80
C ASP A 522 1.35 -12.04 -20.95
N ALA A 523 2.40 -11.48 -21.57
CA ALA A 523 3.38 -10.66 -20.86
C ALA A 523 2.96 -9.19 -20.70
N GLU A 524 1.92 -8.74 -21.41
CA GLU A 524 1.50 -7.33 -21.49
C GLU A 524 2.68 -6.38 -21.79
N GLY A 525 3.53 -6.77 -22.75
CA GLY A 525 4.73 -6.02 -23.12
C GLY A 525 5.85 -5.99 -22.05
N HIS A 526 5.76 -6.76 -20.96
CA HIS A 526 6.77 -6.73 -19.91
C HIS A 526 8.11 -7.35 -20.38
N ALA A 527 9.10 -6.49 -20.65
CA ALA A 527 10.39 -6.87 -21.25
C ALA A 527 11.09 -8.08 -20.59
N TYR A 528 11.26 -8.08 -19.26
CA TYR A 528 11.90 -9.21 -18.57
C TYR A 528 11.10 -10.52 -18.65
N VAL A 529 9.77 -10.47 -18.62
CA VAL A 529 8.93 -11.67 -18.70
C VAL A 529 9.03 -12.27 -20.09
N MET A 530 8.94 -11.44 -21.14
CA MET A 530 9.11 -11.91 -22.53
C MET A 530 10.46 -12.62 -22.71
N ARG A 531 11.55 -12.08 -22.14
CA ARG A 531 12.87 -12.74 -22.14
C ARG A 531 12.86 -14.11 -21.46
N ILE A 532 12.17 -14.24 -20.32
CA ILE A 532 12.03 -15.53 -19.62
C ILE A 532 11.24 -16.52 -20.47
N LEU A 533 10.15 -16.09 -21.10
CA LEU A 533 9.32 -16.96 -21.94
C LEU A 533 10.10 -17.47 -23.15
N LEU A 534 10.91 -16.62 -23.81
CA LEU A 534 11.78 -17.08 -24.90
C LEU A 534 12.85 -18.04 -24.39
N GLY A 535 13.44 -17.76 -23.23
CA GLY A 535 14.44 -18.64 -22.63
C GLY A 535 13.89 -20.02 -22.23
N GLU A 536 12.61 -20.11 -21.84
CA GLU A 536 11.94 -21.39 -21.58
C GLU A 536 11.49 -22.07 -22.88
N MET A 537 10.99 -21.31 -23.86
CA MET A 537 10.68 -21.82 -25.21
C MET A 537 11.91 -22.46 -25.88
N ALA A 538 13.10 -21.87 -25.69
CA ALA A 538 14.36 -22.44 -26.18
C ALA A 538 14.71 -23.78 -25.53
N LYS A 539 14.31 -24.01 -24.28
CA LYS A 539 14.55 -25.28 -23.58
C LYS A 539 13.52 -26.35 -23.95
N ASP A 540 12.25 -25.95 -24.02
CA ASP A 540 11.12 -26.86 -24.22
C ASP A 540 10.89 -27.17 -25.72
N GLY A 541 11.42 -26.35 -26.62
CA GLY A 541 11.24 -26.48 -28.07
C GLY A 541 9.87 -26.02 -28.58
N HIS A 542 9.01 -25.48 -27.71
CA HIS A 542 7.71 -24.93 -28.08
C HIS A 542 7.29 -23.81 -27.10
N TYR A 543 6.35 -22.95 -27.52
CA TYR A 543 5.79 -21.93 -26.64
C TYR A 543 4.95 -22.57 -25.52
N THR A 544 5.13 -22.08 -24.30
CA THR A 544 4.30 -22.45 -23.15
C THR A 544 3.81 -21.17 -22.47
N SER A 545 2.51 -21.09 -22.18
CA SER A 545 1.91 -19.88 -21.59
C SER A 545 2.52 -19.57 -20.21
N PRO A 546 2.64 -18.29 -19.82
CA PRO A 546 3.22 -17.89 -18.53
C PRO A 546 2.44 -18.45 -17.34
N LYS A 547 1.13 -18.72 -17.49
CA LYS A 547 0.31 -19.36 -16.46
C LYS A 547 0.83 -20.74 -16.04
N MET A 548 1.55 -21.43 -16.92
CA MET A 548 2.16 -22.74 -16.66
C MET A 548 3.61 -22.62 -16.19
N ILE A 549 4.37 -21.66 -16.75
CA ILE A 549 5.80 -21.46 -16.44
C ILE A 549 6.00 -20.73 -15.11
N LEU A 550 5.32 -19.60 -14.92
CA LEU A 550 5.59 -18.68 -13.81
C LEU A 550 5.29 -19.25 -12.41
N PRO A 551 4.29 -20.14 -12.21
CA PRO A 551 4.15 -20.83 -10.93
C PRO A 551 5.40 -21.64 -10.54
N ARG A 552 6.11 -22.21 -11.54
CA ARG A 552 7.39 -22.93 -11.36
C ARG A 552 8.57 -21.97 -11.16
N ARG A 553 8.51 -20.78 -11.77
CA ARG A 553 9.50 -19.69 -11.66
C ARG A 553 9.07 -18.62 -10.65
N ALA A 554 8.82 -19.04 -9.42
CA ALA A 554 8.44 -18.18 -8.29
C ALA A 554 9.45 -17.05 -8.04
N ASP A 555 10.73 -17.37 -8.25
CA ASP A 555 11.88 -16.47 -8.16
C ASP A 555 11.68 -15.22 -9.04
N VAL A 556 11.26 -15.41 -10.30
CA VAL A 556 11.04 -14.33 -11.27
C VAL A 556 9.94 -13.39 -10.81
N VAL A 557 8.78 -13.95 -10.44
CA VAL A 557 7.61 -13.18 -10.04
C VAL A 557 7.87 -12.41 -8.74
N ASN A 558 8.51 -13.05 -7.77
CA ASN A 558 8.89 -12.41 -6.50
C ASN A 558 9.91 -11.28 -6.75
N ALA A 559 10.92 -11.49 -7.59
CA ALA A 559 11.91 -10.44 -7.89
C ALA A 559 11.29 -9.17 -8.53
N VAL A 560 10.18 -9.30 -9.24
CA VAL A 560 9.47 -8.17 -9.86
C VAL A 560 8.60 -7.43 -8.85
N PHE A 561 7.81 -8.13 -8.02
CA PHE A 561 6.76 -7.51 -7.20
C PHE A 561 7.00 -7.47 -5.69
N GLU A 562 7.79 -8.38 -5.12
CA GLU A 562 7.90 -8.58 -3.66
C GLU A 562 8.27 -7.28 -2.92
N ARG A 563 9.24 -6.53 -3.46
CA ARG A 563 9.67 -5.25 -2.87
C ARG A 563 8.54 -4.22 -2.85
N SER A 564 7.82 -4.06 -3.95
CA SER A 564 6.70 -3.12 -4.04
C SER A 564 5.53 -3.54 -3.16
N PHE A 565 5.22 -4.84 -3.12
CA PHE A 565 4.13 -5.38 -2.31
C PHE A 565 4.39 -5.21 -0.80
N ASN A 566 5.62 -5.42 -0.35
CA ASN A 566 5.98 -5.28 1.06
C ASN A 566 5.98 -3.83 1.55
N LYS A 567 5.97 -2.84 0.64
CA LYS A 567 5.80 -1.42 0.97
C LYS A 567 4.34 -1.01 1.19
N LEU A 568 3.37 -1.84 0.80
CA LEU A 568 1.95 -1.51 0.91
C LEU A 568 1.46 -1.45 2.36
N SER A 569 0.62 -0.45 2.65
CA SER A 569 -0.29 -0.42 3.79
C SER A 569 -1.23 -1.65 3.81
N ALA A 570 -1.90 -1.89 4.93
CA ALA A 570 -2.84 -3.01 5.06
C ALA A 570 -4.01 -2.85 4.07
N GLU A 571 -4.52 -1.63 3.92
CA GLU A 571 -5.62 -1.25 3.05
C GLU A 571 -5.24 -1.40 1.57
N ALA A 572 -4.07 -0.89 1.18
CA ALA A 572 -3.60 -1.00 -0.20
C ALA A 572 -3.23 -2.45 -0.56
N ARG A 573 -2.69 -3.22 0.40
CA ARG A 573 -2.48 -4.67 0.24
C ARG A 573 -3.79 -5.40 -0.01
N TYR A 574 -4.80 -5.13 0.80
CA TYR A 574 -6.13 -5.72 0.63
C TYR A 574 -6.71 -5.39 -0.76
N LEU A 575 -6.68 -4.11 -1.15
CA LEU A 575 -7.17 -3.65 -2.46
C LEU A 575 -6.43 -4.32 -3.62
N PHE A 576 -5.11 -4.44 -3.53
CA PHE A 576 -4.29 -5.13 -4.55
C PHE A 576 -4.67 -6.61 -4.68
N LEU A 577 -4.85 -7.32 -3.56
CA LEU A 577 -5.26 -8.72 -3.55
C LEU A 577 -6.69 -8.87 -4.12
N LEU A 578 -7.61 -7.97 -3.76
CA LEU A 578 -8.99 -7.94 -4.25
C LEU A 578 -9.07 -7.73 -5.77
N LEU A 579 -8.40 -6.71 -6.30
CA LEU A 579 -8.34 -6.46 -7.74
C LEU A 579 -7.70 -7.63 -8.50
N SER A 580 -6.71 -8.27 -7.88
CA SER A 580 -6.05 -9.44 -8.47
C SER A 580 -6.97 -10.67 -8.52
N ALA A 581 -7.83 -10.85 -7.52
CA ALA A 581 -8.79 -11.94 -7.45
C ALA A 581 -9.98 -11.76 -8.42
N SER A 582 -10.45 -10.52 -8.62
CA SER A 582 -11.66 -10.20 -9.40
C SER A 582 -11.51 -10.46 -10.90
N LYS A 583 -10.29 -10.48 -11.44
CA LYS A 583 -9.94 -10.62 -12.88
C LYS A 583 -10.52 -9.55 -13.83
N LEU A 584 -11.48 -8.75 -13.38
CA LEU A 584 -12.16 -7.71 -14.13
C LEU A 584 -11.49 -6.35 -13.89
N LYS A 585 -11.71 -5.41 -14.81
CA LYS A 585 -11.39 -4.00 -14.59
C LYS A 585 -12.53 -3.38 -13.76
N MET A 586 -12.20 -2.63 -12.72
CA MET A 586 -13.17 -2.12 -11.74
C MET A 586 -13.17 -0.61 -11.71
N SER A 587 -14.35 0.00 -11.80
CA SER A 587 -14.48 1.44 -11.58
C SER A 587 -14.17 1.81 -10.13
N GLU A 588 -13.73 3.05 -9.92
CA GLU A 588 -13.47 3.58 -8.57
C GLU A 588 -14.69 3.41 -7.66
N LEU A 589 -15.88 3.70 -8.19
CA LEU A 589 -17.11 3.66 -7.42
C LEU A 589 -17.48 2.23 -6.99
N ALA A 590 -17.25 1.22 -7.83
CA ALA A 590 -17.44 -0.18 -7.45
C ALA A 590 -16.52 -0.58 -6.27
N LEU A 591 -15.27 -0.13 -6.30
CA LEU A 591 -14.33 -0.37 -5.20
C LEU A 591 -14.77 0.34 -3.91
N ILE A 592 -15.21 1.61 -4.01
CA ILE A 592 -15.72 2.38 -2.87
C ILE A 592 -16.94 1.69 -2.24
N ILE A 593 -17.89 1.19 -3.04
CA ILE A 593 -19.08 0.50 -2.51
C ILE A 593 -18.69 -0.77 -1.77
N VAL A 594 -17.84 -1.61 -2.37
CA VAL A 594 -17.48 -2.92 -1.80
C VAL A 594 -16.59 -2.78 -0.57
N LEU A 595 -15.62 -1.88 -0.59
CA LEU A 595 -14.67 -1.67 0.51
C LEU A 595 -15.16 -0.66 1.55
N GLY A 596 -16.13 0.18 1.22
CA GLY A 596 -16.73 1.18 2.12
C GLY A 596 -17.37 0.55 3.35
N LYS A 597 -17.86 -0.69 3.25
CA LYS A 597 -18.36 -1.48 4.41
C LYS A 597 -17.30 -1.70 5.49
N ARG A 598 -16.01 -1.54 5.16
CA ARG A 598 -14.89 -1.68 6.09
C ARG A 598 -14.32 -0.36 6.59
N GLY A 599 -14.92 0.78 6.19
CA GLY A 599 -14.36 2.09 6.50
C GLY A 599 -13.00 2.35 5.84
N ALA A 600 -12.66 1.61 4.77
CA ALA A 600 -11.38 1.74 4.10
C ALA A 600 -11.33 3.00 3.24
N ASP A 601 -10.20 3.73 3.29
CA ASP A 601 -9.91 4.81 2.35
C ASP A 601 -9.43 4.21 1.01
N VAL A 602 -10.40 3.92 0.15
CA VAL A 602 -10.15 3.32 -1.17
C VAL A 602 -9.30 4.23 -2.06
N ARG A 603 -9.47 5.56 -1.96
CA ARG A 603 -8.74 6.49 -2.83
C ARG A 603 -7.26 6.47 -2.50
N SER A 604 -6.93 6.59 -1.20
CA SER A 604 -5.56 6.48 -0.73
C SER A 604 -4.93 5.12 -1.10
N ALA A 605 -5.67 4.03 -0.92
CA ALA A 605 -5.20 2.69 -1.29
C ALA A 605 -4.94 2.52 -2.80
N VAL A 606 -5.82 3.05 -3.66
CA VAL A 606 -5.63 3.05 -5.11
C VAL A 606 -4.40 3.87 -5.50
N GLU A 607 -4.27 5.09 -4.95
CA GLU A 607 -3.12 5.96 -5.22
C GLU A 607 -1.80 5.30 -4.81
N GLU A 608 -1.76 4.63 -3.65
CA GLU A 608 -0.60 3.89 -3.18
C GLU A 608 -0.23 2.73 -4.12
N CYS A 609 -1.21 1.93 -4.56
CA CYS A 609 -0.98 0.84 -5.51
C CYS A 609 -0.50 1.34 -6.88
N LEU A 610 -1.01 2.48 -7.36
CA LEU A 610 -0.54 3.13 -8.60
C LEU A 610 0.88 3.66 -8.43
N ARG A 611 1.16 4.32 -7.29
CA ARG A 611 2.48 4.86 -6.95
C ARG A 611 3.56 3.78 -6.97
N LEU A 612 3.24 2.58 -6.50
CA LEU A 612 4.11 1.39 -6.48
C LEU A 612 4.06 0.57 -7.78
N ALA A 613 3.33 1.07 -8.80
CA ALA A 613 3.12 0.44 -10.10
C ALA A 613 2.57 -1.00 -10.03
N LEU A 614 1.80 -1.34 -9.00
CA LEU A 614 1.23 -2.68 -8.83
C LEU A 614 -0.05 -2.88 -9.64
N ILE A 615 -0.84 -1.82 -9.79
CA ILE A 615 -2.05 -1.78 -10.61
C ILE A 615 -1.90 -0.76 -11.75
N SER A 616 -2.75 -0.88 -12.77
CA SER A 616 -2.87 0.09 -13.86
C SER A 616 -4.27 0.69 -13.87
N HIS A 617 -4.44 1.78 -14.61
CA HIS A 617 -5.74 2.39 -14.86
C HIS A 617 -5.96 2.62 -16.36
N GLU A 618 -7.22 2.55 -16.79
CA GLU A 618 -7.65 2.85 -18.15
C GLU A 618 -8.95 3.68 -18.11
N PRO A 619 -9.20 4.53 -19.11
CA PRO A 619 -10.45 5.25 -19.23
C PRO A 619 -11.60 4.31 -19.64
N LEU A 620 -12.73 4.42 -18.94
CA LEU A 620 -14.04 3.90 -19.34
C LEU A 620 -14.64 4.78 -20.45
N PRO A 621 -15.70 4.32 -21.17
CA PRO A 621 -16.33 5.11 -22.23
C PRO A 621 -16.86 6.48 -21.79
N ASP A 622 -17.18 6.64 -20.51
CA ASP A 622 -17.62 7.89 -19.89
C ASP A 622 -16.46 8.75 -19.34
N GLY A 623 -15.22 8.38 -19.65
CA GLY A 623 -13.99 9.07 -19.20
C GLY A 623 -13.60 8.81 -17.75
N LYS A 624 -14.33 7.97 -17.00
CA LYS A 624 -13.97 7.59 -15.63
C LYS A 624 -12.84 6.57 -15.61
N ARG A 625 -12.13 6.44 -14.48
CA ARG A 625 -11.01 5.50 -14.36
C ARG A 625 -11.50 4.12 -13.95
N ALA A 626 -11.02 3.10 -14.65
CA ALA A 626 -11.11 1.71 -14.21
C ALA A 626 -9.72 1.18 -13.87
N TYR A 627 -9.64 0.43 -12.78
CA TYR A 627 -8.41 -0.11 -12.23
C TYR A 627 -8.35 -1.64 -12.41
N ALA A 628 -7.16 -2.15 -12.66
CA ALA A 628 -6.92 -3.58 -12.71
C ALA A 628 -5.49 -3.91 -12.29
N ALA A 629 -5.30 -5.10 -11.71
CA ALA A 629 -3.97 -5.69 -11.61
C ALA A 629 -3.60 -6.33 -12.97
N PRO A 630 -2.45 -6.01 -13.54
CA PRO A 630 -1.89 -6.73 -14.71
C PRO A 630 -1.67 -8.22 -14.48
N GLN A 631 -1.67 -9.03 -15.55
CA GLN A 631 -1.67 -10.49 -15.46
C GLN A 631 -0.56 -11.05 -14.55
N LEU A 632 0.67 -10.57 -14.69
CA LEU A 632 1.81 -11.01 -13.89
C LEU A 632 1.62 -10.69 -12.39
N ALA A 633 1.06 -9.52 -12.08
CA ALA A 633 0.77 -9.11 -10.71
C ALA A 633 -0.34 -9.97 -10.10
N ARG A 634 -1.32 -10.44 -10.90
CA ARG A 634 -2.34 -11.38 -10.43
C ARG A 634 -1.76 -12.72 -10.05
N LEU A 635 -0.80 -13.24 -10.82
CA LEU A 635 -0.13 -14.51 -10.50
C LEU A 635 0.64 -14.41 -9.18
N PHE A 636 1.35 -13.31 -8.97
CA PHE A 636 2.00 -12.99 -7.69
C PHE A 636 0.98 -12.93 -6.54
N ALA A 637 -0.06 -12.11 -6.70
CA ALA A 637 -1.07 -11.87 -5.69
C ALA A 637 -1.84 -13.14 -5.32
N ARG A 638 -2.12 -14.03 -6.28
CA ARG A 638 -2.77 -15.32 -6.01
C ARG A 638 -2.01 -16.15 -4.99
N ARG A 639 -0.67 -16.21 -5.13
CA ARG A 639 0.18 -16.95 -4.20
C ARG A 639 0.27 -16.29 -2.83
N LYS A 640 0.28 -14.96 -2.78
CA LYS A 640 0.20 -14.21 -1.52
C LYS A 640 -1.13 -14.45 -0.81
N LEU A 641 -2.22 -14.40 -1.56
CA LEU A 641 -3.58 -14.63 -1.07
C LEU A 641 -3.78 -16.04 -0.49
N GLU A 642 -3.06 -17.05 -0.99
CA GLU A 642 -3.18 -18.43 -0.48
C GLU A 642 -2.80 -18.55 1.01
N GLY A 643 -1.84 -17.74 1.48
CA GLY A 643 -1.38 -17.69 2.87
C GLY A 643 -1.82 -16.45 3.64
N ASP A 644 -2.72 -15.64 3.09
CA ASP A 644 -3.20 -14.41 3.72
C ASP A 644 -4.35 -14.72 4.71
N PRO A 645 -4.35 -14.16 5.94
CA PRO A 645 -5.42 -14.39 6.91
C PRO A 645 -6.80 -13.93 6.40
N ASP A 646 -6.85 -12.91 5.55
CA ASP A 646 -8.10 -12.33 5.04
C ASP A 646 -8.56 -13.00 3.73
N ARG A 647 -7.98 -14.13 3.35
CA ARG A 647 -8.27 -14.84 2.09
C ARG A 647 -9.76 -15.02 1.82
N LEU A 648 -10.53 -15.50 2.81
CA LEU A 648 -11.95 -15.75 2.66
C LEU A 648 -12.73 -14.45 2.43
N LEU A 649 -12.34 -13.38 3.13
CA LEU A 649 -12.94 -12.06 2.98
C LEU A 649 -12.67 -11.48 1.59
N VAL A 650 -11.43 -11.58 1.10
CA VAL A 650 -11.06 -11.13 -0.25
C VAL A 650 -11.85 -11.87 -1.32
N GLN A 651 -12.07 -13.17 -1.13
CA GLN A 651 -12.86 -13.98 -2.07
C GLN A 651 -14.34 -13.60 -2.08
N GLU A 652 -14.92 -13.32 -0.90
CA GLU A 652 -16.30 -12.83 -0.78
C GLU A 652 -16.47 -11.48 -1.52
N ASP A 653 -15.55 -10.55 -1.29
CA ASP A 653 -15.59 -9.23 -1.93
C ASP A 653 -15.34 -9.29 -3.43
N ALA A 654 -14.45 -10.19 -3.88
CA ALA A 654 -14.22 -10.40 -5.31
C ALA A 654 -15.50 -10.92 -6.00
N ALA A 655 -16.26 -11.79 -5.32
CA ALA A 655 -17.56 -12.27 -5.80
C ALA A 655 -18.61 -11.16 -5.82
N LEU A 656 -18.53 -10.20 -4.90
CA LEU A 656 -19.39 -9.01 -4.89
C LEU A 656 -19.03 -8.04 -6.03
N LEU A 657 -17.74 -7.78 -6.26
CA LEU A 657 -17.27 -6.95 -7.38
C LEU A 657 -17.72 -7.51 -8.73
N ALA A 658 -17.77 -8.84 -8.87
CA ALA A 658 -18.24 -9.48 -10.09
C ALA A 658 -19.71 -9.11 -10.44
N ARG A 659 -20.51 -8.61 -9.49
CA ARG A 659 -21.90 -8.16 -9.70
C ARG A 659 -22.02 -6.81 -10.40
N PHE A 660 -20.94 -6.04 -10.47
CA PHE A 660 -20.86 -4.80 -11.27
C PHE A 660 -20.59 -5.08 -12.76
N GLY A 661 -19.98 -6.24 -13.08
CA GLY A 661 -19.59 -6.63 -14.44
C GLY A 661 -20.65 -7.44 -15.19
N ALA A 662 -20.43 -7.63 -16.51
CA ALA A 662 -21.21 -8.60 -17.27
C ALA A 662 -20.76 -10.04 -16.95
N LEU A 663 -21.67 -10.88 -16.48
CA LEU A 663 -21.44 -12.33 -16.41
C LEU A 663 -21.32 -12.88 -17.85
N GLY A 664 -20.09 -13.11 -18.32
CA GLY A 664 -19.85 -13.79 -19.60
C GLY A 664 -18.43 -13.65 -20.11
N ALA A 665 -17.86 -14.76 -20.62
CA ALA A 665 -16.49 -14.87 -21.14
C ALA A 665 -16.21 -14.06 -22.43
N SER A 666 -17.14 -13.21 -22.88
CA SER A 666 -17.10 -12.47 -24.15
C SER A 666 -17.34 -10.96 -24.02
N ALA A 667 -17.40 -10.40 -22.81
CA ALA A 667 -17.69 -8.97 -22.63
C ALA A 667 -16.44 -8.09 -22.84
N THR A 668 -16.05 -7.89 -24.09
CA THR A 668 -15.02 -6.92 -24.52
C THR A 668 -15.51 -5.47 -24.49
N THR A 669 -16.81 -5.22 -24.29
CA THR A 669 -17.37 -3.88 -24.13
C THR A 669 -17.38 -3.45 -22.67
N HIS A 670 -16.47 -2.55 -22.31
CA HIS A 670 -16.48 -1.85 -21.03
C HIS A 670 -17.74 -1.00 -20.92
N LEU A 671 -18.56 -1.23 -19.89
CA LEU A 671 -19.73 -0.40 -19.61
C LEU A 671 -19.30 0.90 -18.92
N PRO A 672 -20.00 2.03 -19.17
CA PRO A 672 -19.91 3.22 -18.32
C PRO A 672 -20.05 2.90 -16.84
N GLN A 673 -19.43 3.70 -15.98
CA GLN A 673 -19.48 3.49 -14.53
C GLN A 673 -20.92 3.47 -14.00
N GLU A 674 -21.80 4.34 -14.51
CA GLU A 674 -23.21 4.35 -14.09
C GLU A 674 -23.93 3.03 -14.40
N ASP A 675 -23.67 2.43 -15.56
CA ASP A 675 -24.32 1.19 -15.97
C ASP A 675 -23.85 -0.01 -15.14
N GLN A 676 -22.58 -0.03 -14.74
CA GLN A 676 -22.05 -1.03 -13.80
C GLN A 676 -22.79 -0.97 -12.47
N VAL A 677 -23.04 0.23 -11.95
CA VAL A 677 -23.70 0.44 -10.66
C VAL A 677 -25.18 0.15 -10.74
N ARG A 678 -25.86 0.55 -11.83
CA ARG A 678 -27.25 0.18 -12.09
C ARG A 678 -27.45 -1.34 -12.10
N ARG A 679 -26.52 -2.10 -12.71
CA ARG A 679 -26.54 -3.56 -12.69
C ARG A 679 -26.37 -4.14 -11.29
N PHE A 680 -25.45 -3.57 -10.51
CA PHE A 680 -25.28 -3.96 -9.11
C PHE A 680 -26.57 -3.76 -8.30
N VAL A 681 -27.20 -2.59 -8.43
CA VAL A 681 -28.49 -2.30 -7.78
C VAL A 681 -29.59 -3.26 -8.24
N ALA A 682 -29.69 -3.53 -9.54
CA ALA A 682 -30.64 -4.50 -10.07
C ALA A 682 -30.40 -5.91 -9.53
N TRP A 683 -29.14 -6.33 -9.38
CA TRP A 683 -28.77 -7.58 -8.75
C TRP A 683 -29.22 -7.63 -7.28
N CYS A 684 -29.03 -6.55 -6.49
CA CYS A 684 -29.52 -6.49 -5.11
C CYS A 684 -31.04 -6.73 -5.02
N HIS A 685 -31.83 -6.12 -5.92
CA HIS A 685 -33.28 -6.34 -5.97
C HIS A 685 -33.65 -7.77 -6.37
N ALA A 686 -32.92 -8.37 -7.33
CA ALA A 686 -33.16 -9.74 -7.76
C ALA A 686 -32.81 -10.74 -6.64
N ASP A 687 -31.66 -10.56 -5.98
CA ASP A 687 -31.15 -11.44 -4.92
C ASP A 687 -32.02 -11.38 -3.64
N ALA A 688 -32.77 -10.29 -3.43
CA ALA A 688 -33.69 -10.15 -2.31
C ALA A 688 -34.98 -10.99 -2.45
N SER A 689 -35.31 -11.46 -3.65
CA SER A 689 -36.52 -12.23 -3.89
C SER A 689 -36.43 -13.62 -3.27
N GLY A 690 -37.15 -13.85 -2.16
CA GLY A 690 -37.10 -15.11 -1.42
C GLY A 690 -35.89 -15.26 -0.49
N ALA A 691 -35.16 -14.17 -0.23
CA ALA A 691 -33.99 -14.17 0.64
C ALA A 691 -34.35 -14.26 2.14
N SER A 692 -33.41 -14.74 2.96
CA SER A 692 -33.53 -14.73 4.42
C SER A 692 -33.48 -13.30 4.99
N PRO A 693 -34.02 -13.06 6.21
CA PRO A 693 -33.96 -11.74 6.85
C PRO A 693 -32.53 -11.18 7.01
N ASP A 694 -31.55 -12.04 7.32
CA ASP A 694 -30.14 -11.65 7.39
C ASP A 694 -29.61 -11.19 6.05
N ARG A 695 -29.98 -11.88 4.97
CA ARG A 695 -29.56 -11.52 3.62
C ARG A 695 -30.21 -10.21 3.16
N LEU A 696 -31.47 -9.96 3.53
CA LEU A 696 -32.15 -8.69 3.24
C LEU A 696 -31.45 -7.51 3.92
N ARG A 697 -31.10 -7.63 5.21
CA ARG A 697 -30.32 -6.61 5.93
C ARG A 697 -28.96 -6.34 5.28
N TYR A 698 -28.30 -7.40 4.82
CA TYR A 698 -27.03 -7.28 4.10
C TYR A 698 -27.17 -6.55 2.75
N LEU A 699 -28.18 -6.89 1.95
CA LEU A 699 -28.44 -6.21 0.68
C LEU A 699 -28.85 -4.75 0.87
N GLU A 700 -29.65 -4.47 1.91
CA GLU A 700 -30.02 -3.11 2.28
C GLU A 700 -28.78 -2.27 2.63
N SER A 701 -27.85 -2.80 3.41
CA SER A 701 -26.63 -2.06 3.79
C SER A 701 -25.75 -1.75 2.57
N LEU A 702 -25.67 -2.66 1.60
CA LEU A 702 -24.99 -2.41 0.33
C LEU A 702 -25.67 -1.32 -0.51
N LEU A 703 -27.01 -1.32 -0.57
CA LEU A 703 -27.77 -0.27 -1.25
C LEU A 703 -27.63 1.08 -0.55
N ALA A 704 -27.57 1.11 0.78
CA ALA A 704 -27.32 2.32 1.55
C ALA A 704 -25.93 2.90 1.25
N LEU A 705 -24.88 2.09 1.30
CA LEU A 705 -23.53 2.50 0.89
C LEU A 705 -23.49 3.01 -0.56
N THR A 706 -24.23 2.33 -1.45
CA THR A 706 -24.34 2.75 -2.86
C THR A 706 -25.02 4.11 -2.99
N ALA A 707 -26.07 4.38 -2.22
CA ALA A 707 -26.80 5.65 -2.26
C ALA A 707 -25.99 6.83 -1.76
N GLU A 708 -25.11 6.63 -0.76
CA GLU A 708 -24.21 7.67 -0.26
C GLU A 708 -23.19 8.14 -1.30
N VAL A 709 -22.72 7.23 -2.17
CA VAL A 709 -21.69 7.56 -3.18
C VAL A 709 -22.26 7.77 -4.59
N TRP A 710 -23.48 7.29 -4.84
CA TRP A 710 -24.20 7.44 -6.10
C TRP A 710 -25.66 7.80 -5.83
N PRO A 711 -26.01 9.11 -5.81
CA PRO A 711 -27.32 9.59 -5.35
C PRO A 711 -28.55 8.99 -6.04
N ARG A 712 -28.41 8.52 -7.29
CA ARG A 712 -29.48 7.83 -8.03
C ARG A 712 -29.89 6.49 -7.41
N ALA A 713 -29.16 5.96 -6.44
CA ALA A 713 -29.58 4.78 -5.66
C ALA A 713 -30.52 5.11 -4.49
N TRP A 714 -30.68 6.37 -4.06
CA TRP A 714 -31.62 6.71 -2.97
C TRP A 714 -33.07 6.27 -3.26
N PRO A 715 -33.65 6.51 -4.45
CA PRO A 715 -34.98 6.00 -4.79
C PRO A 715 -35.06 4.46 -4.84
N GLU A 716 -33.96 3.78 -5.17
CA GLU A 716 -33.89 2.32 -5.22
C GLU A 716 -33.84 1.72 -3.81
N LEU A 717 -33.06 2.33 -2.90
CA LEU A 717 -33.05 1.98 -1.48
C LEU A 717 -34.44 2.16 -0.83
N ALA A 718 -35.12 3.26 -1.13
CA ALA A 718 -36.49 3.48 -0.65
C ALA A 718 -37.46 2.39 -1.16
N ARG A 719 -37.36 2.03 -2.45
CA ARG A 719 -38.14 0.94 -3.04
C ARG A 719 -37.82 -0.41 -2.41
N PHE A 720 -36.55 -0.67 -2.11
CA PHE A 720 -36.10 -1.88 -1.43
C PHE A 720 -36.72 -2.00 -0.04
N ARG A 721 -36.56 -0.98 0.80
CA ARG A 721 -37.14 -0.91 2.15
C ARG A 721 -38.65 -1.09 2.15
N ARG A 722 -39.35 -0.41 1.23
CA ARG A 722 -40.81 -0.52 1.10
C ARG A 722 -41.28 -1.94 0.75
N ARG A 723 -40.53 -2.71 -0.04
CA ARG A 723 -40.88 -4.10 -0.40
C ARG A 723 -40.56 -5.12 0.67
N HIS A 724 -39.50 -4.88 1.46
CA HIS A 724 -38.93 -5.88 2.35
C HIS A 724 -39.10 -5.54 3.85
N GLY A 725 -40.04 -4.66 4.19
CA GLY A 725 -40.47 -4.43 5.57
C GLY A 725 -39.64 -3.41 6.36
N GLY A 726 -39.00 -2.45 5.68
CA GLY A 726 -38.35 -1.30 6.33
C GLY A 726 -39.37 -0.39 7.04
N SER A 727 -38.92 0.30 8.09
CA SER A 727 -39.78 1.19 8.87
C SER A 727 -40.21 2.43 8.06
N ALA A 728 -41.29 3.08 8.50
CA ALA A 728 -41.79 4.27 7.83
C ALA A 728 -40.76 5.41 7.83
N ASP A 729 -40.01 5.56 8.93
CA ASP A 729 -38.96 6.57 9.07
C ASP A 729 -37.78 6.31 8.13
N GLU A 730 -37.35 5.05 7.96
CA GLU A 730 -36.24 4.70 7.06
C GLU A 730 -36.59 4.91 5.58
N ILE A 731 -37.84 4.65 5.19
CA ILE A 731 -38.33 4.90 3.83
C ILE A 731 -38.45 6.41 3.59
N SER A 732 -39.05 7.13 4.53
CA SER A 732 -39.17 8.59 4.48
C SER A 732 -37.82 9.28 4.42
N TYR A 733 -36.84 8.80 5.21
CA TYR A 733 -35.46 9.27 5.18
C TYR A 733 -34.82 9.09 3.80
N ALA A 734 -34.92 7.88 3.21
CA ALA A 734 -34.32 7.61 1.91
C ALA A 734 -34.94 8.47 0.79
N LEU A 735 -36.26 8.64 0.78
CA LEU A 735 -36.96 9.51 -0.17
C LEU A 735 -36.63 10.99 0.04
N ARG A 736 -36.43 11.42 1.29
CA ARG A 736 -35.96 12.77 1.61
C ARG A 736 -34.57 13.02 1.07
N ARG A 737 -33.61 12.13 1.34
CA ARG A 737 -32.24 12.22 0.78
C ARG A 737 -32.27 12.21 -0.75
N ALA A 738 -33.15 11.40 -1.36
CA ALA A 738 -33.30 11.36 -2.81
C ALA A 738 -33.64 12.73 -3.42
N VAL A 739 -34.62 13.45 -2.86
CA VAL A 739 -35.01 14.78 -3.37
C VAL A 739 -34.01 15.89 -3.00
N GLU A 740 -33.26 15.73 -1.91
CA GLU A 740 -32.18 16.65 -1.54
C GLU A 740 -31.01 16.58 -2.53
N GLU A 741 -30.64 15.37 -2.96
CA GLU A 741 -29.54 15.14 -3.90
C GLU A 741 -29.95 15.26 -5.38
N LEU A 742 -31.23 15.02 -5.70
CA LEU A 742 -31.78 15.09 -7.06
C LEU A 742 -32.97 16.09 -7.14
N PRO A 743 -32.77 17.38 -6.80
CA PRO A 743 -33.87 18.34 -6.69
C PRO A 743 -34.57 18.64 -8.02
N PHE A 744 -33.92 18.35 -9.15
CA PHE A 744 -34.46 18.57 -10.50
C PHE A 744 -35.06 17.31 -11.14
N ASP A 745 -35.15 16.19 -10.40
CA ASP A 745 -35.74 14.95 -10.90
C ASP A 745 -37.21 14.83 -10.46
N LYS A 746 -38.11 15.04 -11.41
CA LYS A 746 -39.57 14.96 -11.22
C LYS A 746 -40.01 13.63 -10.63
N ASP A 747 -39.47 12.52 -11.10
CA ASP A 747 -39.94 11.18 -10.73
C ASP A 747 -39.60 10.86 -9.28
N VAL A 748 -38.50 11.42 -8.76
CA VAL A 748 -38.10 11.30 -7.36
C VAL A 748 -39.07 12.06 -6.44
N TRP A 749 -39.47 13.28 -6.82
CA TRP A 749 -40.48 14.04 -6.09
C TRP A 749 -41.85 13.35 -6.08
N LEU A 750 -42.28 12.80 -7.22
CA LEU A 750 -43.52 12.03 -7.32
C LEU A 750 -43.48 10.77 -6.44
N ALA A 751 -42.36 10.04 -6.43
CA ALA A 751 -42.21 8.87 -5.55
C ALA A 751 -42.33 9.23 -4.07
N ARG A 752 -41.81 10.39 -3.65
CA ARG A 752 -41.96 10.89 -2.28
C ARG A 752 -43.40 11.33 -1.97
N ALA A 753 -44.08 11.98 -2.91
CA ALA A 753 -45.49 12.35 -2.77
C ALA A 753 -46.39 11.12 -2.63
N ASP A 754 -46.19 10.09 -3.45
CA ASP A 754 -46.92 8.82 -3.41
C ASP A 754 -46.76 8.11 -2.06
N TYR A 755 -45.57 8.15 -1.48
CA TYR A 755 -45.32 7.57 -0.17
C TYR A 755 -45.97 8.39 0.95
N ALA A 756 -45.84 9.72 0.90
CA ALA A 756 -46.48 10.63 1.84
C ALA A 756 -48.01 10.44 1.88
N GLN A 757 -48.62 10.19 0.71
CA GLN A 757 -50.05 9.84 0.62
C GLN A 757 -50.39 8.55 1.39
N GLN A 758 -49.56 7.52 1.30
CA GLN A 758 -49.82 6.23 1.94
C GLN A 758 -49.71 6.30 3.47
N VAL A 759 -48.82 7.14 3.99
CA VAL A 759 -48.63 7.34 5.43
C VAL A 759 -49.53 8.44 6.01
N GLY A 760 -50.35 9.10 5.17
CA GLY A 760 -51.28 10.15 5.59
C GLY A 760 -50.63 11.52 5.86
N ASP A 761 -49.40 11.76 5.40
CA ASP A 761 -48.72 13.05 5.52
C ASP A 761 -49.09 13.95 4.33
N GLU A 762 -50.23 14.63 4.46
CA GLU A 762 -50.77 15.46 3.40
C GLU A 762 -49.93 16.71 3.09
N GLN A 763 -49.28 17.28 4.11
CA GLN A 763 -48.44 18.46 3.97
C GLN A 763 -47.18 18.14 3.15
N THR A 764 -46.47 17.05 3.48
CA THR A 764 -45.30 16.62 2.71
C THR A 764 -45.70 16.23 1.29
N ARG A 765 -46.84 15.55 1.12
CA ARG A 765 -47.35 15.18 -0.21
C ARG A 765 -47.53 16.42 -1.09
N MET A 766 -48.22 17.45 -0.61
CA MET A 766 -48.44 18.67 -1.40
C MET A 766 -47.14 19.42 -1.70
N SER A 767 -46.25 19.54 -0.71
CA SER A 767 -44.94 20.15 -0.92
C SER A 767 -44.15 19.44 -2.03
N CYS A 768 -44.16 18.10 -2.03
CA CYS A 768 -43.47 17.31 -3.06
C CYS A 768 -44.11 17.44 -4.45
N LEU A 769 -45.44 17.51 -4.55
CA LEU A 769 -46.13 17.73 -5.83
C LEU A 769 -45.81 19.09 -6.43
N ILE A 770 -45.74 20.14 -5.61
CA ILE A 770 -45.32 21.48 -6.05
C ILE A 770 -43.87 21.42 -6.58
N SER A 771 -42.96 20.80 -5.83
CA SER A 771 -41.56 20.64 -6.28
C SER A 771 -41.43 19.79 -7.55
N ALA A 772 -42.30 18.79 -7.76
CA ALA A 772 -42.32 18.01 -8.99
C ALA A 772 -42.68 18.86 -10.21
N VAL A 773 -43.63 19.80 -10.04
CA VAL A 773 -43.97 20.80 -11.07
C VAL A 773 -42.78 21.72 -11.33
N ASP A 774 -42.09 22.18 -10.28
CA ASP A 774 -40.92 23.05 -10.43
C ASP A 774 -39.76 22.33 -11.14
N ALA A 775 -39.64 21.00 -10.96
CA ALA A 775 -38.63 20.16 -11.62
C ALA A 775 -38.92 19.88 -13.11
N ASP A 776 -40.18 19.68 -13.50
CA ASP A 776 -40.60 19.51 -14.90
C ASP A 776 -41.78 20.42 -15.27
N PRO A 777 -41.53 21.73 -15.38
CA PRO A 777 -42.58 22.73 -15.53
C PRO A 777 -43.24 22.75 -16.91
N ARG A 778 -42.73 21.96 -17.87
CA ARG A 778 -43.30 21.83 -19.22
C ARG A 778 -44.28 20.66 -19.33
N ASN A 779 -44.39 19.85 -18.28
CA ASN A 779 -45.29 18.72 -18.24
C ASN A 779 -46.73 19.17 -17.98
N VAL A 780 -47.48 19.40 -19.07
CA VAL A 780 -48.85 19.94 -19.01
C VAL A 780 -49.76 19.08 -18.13
N GLU A 781 -49.68 17.75 -18.25
CA GLU A 781 -50.49 16.82 -17.47
C GLU A 781 -50.18 16.93 -15.97
N LEU A 782 -48.90 16.90 -15.60
CA LEU A 782 -48.48 17.06 -14.20
C LEU A 782 -48.95 18.38 -13.61
N VAL A 783 -48.70 19.51 -14.30
CA VAL A 783 -49.09 20.85 -13.81
C VAL A 783 -50.60 20.93 -13.60
N ARG A 784 -51.37 20.41 -14.57
CA ARG A 784 -52.83 20.39 -14.52
C ARG A 784 -53.34 19.57 -13.33
N ASP A 785 -52.76 18.41 -13.07
CA ASP A 785 -53.24 17.49 -12.03
C ASP A 785 -52.80 17.94 -10.63
N VAL A 786 -51.58 18.47 -10.49
CA VAL A 786 -51.11 19.09 -9.25
C VAL A 786 -51.93 20.35 -8.92
N ALA A 787 -52.32 21.16 -9.90
CA ALA A 787 -53.19 22.30 -9.67
C ALA A 787 -54.55 21.91 -9.07
N LEU A 788 -55.13 20.78 -9.51
CA LEU A 788 -56.38 20.27 -8.94
C LEU A 788 -56.18 19.81 -7.49
N GLU A 789 -55.13 19.04 -7.21
CA GLU A 789 -54.83 18.55 -5.86
C GLU A 789 -54.53 19.73 -4.91
N LEU A 790 -53.82 20.75 -5.38
CA LEU A 790 -53.52 21.95 -4.62
C LEU A 790 -54.78 22.78 -4.31
N CYS A 791 -55.67 22.95 -5.29
CA CYS A 791 -56.98 23.56 -5.07
C CYS A 791 -57.77 22.83 -3.98
N ARG A 792 -57.83 21.49 -4.05
CA ARG A 792 -58.50 20.64 -3.05
C ARG A 792 -57.83 20.73 -1.67
N TYR A 793 -56.51 20.80 -1.62
CA TYR A 793 -55.76 20.90 -0.38
C TYR A 793 -56.04 22.22 0.35
N VAL A 794 -55.92 23.35 -0.37
CA VAL A 794 -56.20 24.68 0.19
C VAL A 794 -57.67 24.80 0.61
N ASP A 795 -58.58 24.17 -0.13
CA ASP A 795 -60.01 24.14 0.20
C ASP A 795 -60.29 23.38 1.51
N ARG A 796 -59.68 22.19 1.68
CA ARG A 796 -59.82 21.39 2.91
C ARG A 796 -59.17 22.03 4.13
N HIS A 797 -58.06 22.74 3.95
CA HIS A 797 -57.32 23.42 5.02
C HIS A 797 -57.67 24.91 5.13
N LYS A 798 -58.86 25.33 4.66
CA LYS A 798 -59.29 26.74 4.66
C LYS A 798 -59.22 27.43 6.02
N ALA A 799 -59.42 26.68 7.11
CA ALA A 799 -59.37 27.17 8.48
C ALA A 799 -57.92 27.36 8.98
N GLU A 800 -56.98 26.57 8.48
CA GLU A 800 -55.58 26.56 8.88
C GLU A 800 -54.71 27.47 8.01
N ILE A 801 -55.12 27.71 6.76
CA ILE A 801 -54.43 28.57 5.79
C ILE A 801 -55.23 29.87 5.62
N PRO A 802 -54.85 30.96 6.32
CA PRO A 802 -55.50 32.25 6.20
C PRO A 802 -55.51 32.72 4.75
N ARG A 803 -56.59 33.41 4.35
CA ARG A 803 -56.77 33.89 2.97
C ARG A 803 -55.58 34.71 2.45
N ALA A 804 -54.94 35.50 3.33
CA ALA A 804 -53.74 36.28 3.02
C ALA A 804 -52.48 35.45 2.70
N ARG A 805 -52.42 34.17 3.12
CA ARG A 805 -51.28 33.28 2.88
C ARG A 805 -51.50 32.29 1.74
N ARG A 806 -52.72 32.17 1.20
CA ARG A 806 -53.05 31.22 0.13
C ARG A 806 -52.23 31.43 -1.13
N GLY A 807 -51.94 32.69 -1.49
CA GLY A 807 -51.09 33.03 -2.62
C GLY A 807 -49.68 32.44 -2.55
N VAL A 808 -49.11 32.31 -1.35
CA VAL A 808 -47.78 31.69 -1.18
C VAL A 808 -47.79 30.21 -1.59
N TYR A 809 -48.88 29.49 -1.30
CA TYR A 809 -48.99 28.06 -1.63
C TYR A 809 -49.26 27.81 -3.12
N VAL A 810 -49.99 28.70 -3.79
CA VAL A 810 -50.41 28.49 -5.18
C VAL A 810 -49.52 29.18 -6.21
N ALA A 811 -48.68 30.14 -5.80
CA ALA A 811 -47.91 30.98 -6.72
C ALA A 811 -47.03 30.20 -7.71
N SER A 812 -46.32 29.16 -7.25
CA SER A 812 -45.40 28.42 -8.13
C SER A 812 -46.16 27.70 -9.25
N VAL A 813 -47.08 26.81 -8.87
CA VAL A 813 -47.91 26.04 -9.81
C VAL A 813 -48.72 26.98 -10.71
N ARG A 814 -49.29 28.07 -10.17
CA ARG A 814 -50.01 29.09 -10.95
C ARG A 814 -49.11 29.73 -12.00
N SER A 815 -47.90 30.17 -11.64
CA SER A 815 -46.97 30.80 -12.58
C SER A 815 -46.54 29.87 -13.71
N HIS A 816 -46.34 28.59 -13.42
CA HIS A 816 -46.06 27.57 -14.43
C HIS A 816 -47.27 27.33 -15.34
N MET A 817 -48.44 27.20 -14.74
CA MET A 817 -49.70 26.95 -15.45
C MET A 817 -50.14 28.13 -16.32
N GLU A 818 -49.88 29.37 -15.88
CA GLU A 818 -50.11 30.60 -16.66
C GLU A 818 -49.24 30.66 -17.91
N ARG A 819 -47.96 30.25 -17.81
CA ARG A 819 -47.05 30.13 -18.98
C ARG A 819 -47.49 29.06 -19.97
N LEU A 820 -48.23 28.07 -19.51
CA LEU A 820 -48.76 26.98 -20.32
C LEU A 820 -50.20 27.24 -20.79
N ALA A 821 -50.79 28.41 -20.51
CA ALA A 821 -52.22 28.66 -20.72
C ALA A 821 -52.73 28.31 -22.13
N ASP A 822 -51.95 28.61 -23.17
CA ASP A 822 -52.31 28.33 -24.57
C ASP A 822 -52.37 26.83 -24.90
N SER A 823 -51.80 25.98 -24.05
CA SER A 823 -51.76 24.53 -24.20
C SER A 823 -52.75 23.78 -23.29
N LEU A 824 -53.51 24.50 -22.45
CA LEU A 824 -54.47 23.92 -21.52
C LEU A 824 -55.84 23.71 -22.17
N ASP A 825 -56.50 22.60 -21.84
CA ASP A 825 -57.91 22.38 -22.16
C ASP A 825 -58.83 23.22 -21.23
N ALA A 826 -60.14 23.21 -21.49
CA ALA A 826 -61.12 23.94 -20.67
C ALA A 826 -61.05 23.56 -19.17
N ASN A 827 -60.70 22.30 -18.85
CA ASN A 827 -60.48 21.85 -17.48
C ASN A 827 -59.20 22.45 -16.87
N GLY A 828 -58.12 22.56 -17.63
CA GLY A 828 -56.91 23.25 -17.22
C GLY A 828 -57.16 24.74 -17.00
N LEU A 829 -57.81 25.42 -17.94
CA LEU A 829 -58.13 26.84 -17.82
C LEU A 829 -59.06 27.16 -16.63
N SER A 830 -60.05 26.30 -16.34
CA SER A 830 -60.87 26.44 -15.13
C SER A 830 -60.08 26.24 -13.83
N ARG A 831 -59.13 25.29 -13.80
CA ARG A 831 -58.22 25.10 -12.66
C ARG A 831 -57.30 26.32 -12.45
N LEU A 832 -56.74 26.89 -13.52
CA LEU A 832 -55.94 28.12 -13.47
C LEU A 832 -56.77 29.30 -12.93
N ALA A 833 -58.00 29.46 -13.43
CA ALA A 833 -58.93 30.47 -12.93
C ALA A 833 -59.24 30.30 -11.43
N TRP A 834 -59.37 29.06 -10.94
CA TRP A 834 -59.57 28.78 -9.52
C TRP A 834 -58.35 29.12 -8.66
N LEU A 835 -57.13 28.92 -9.15
CA LEU A 835 -55.91 29.34 -8.44
C LEU A 835 -55.87 30.86 -8.22
N PHE A 836 -56.24 31.66 -9.23
CA PHE A 836 -56.38 33.12 -9.09
C PHE A 836 -57.49 33.52 -8.12
N LEU A 837 -58.62 32.78 -8.08
CA LEU A 837 -59.66 32.99 -7.07
C LEU A 837 -59.15 32.77 -5.64
N LEU A 838 -58.28 31.76 -5.43
CA LEU A 838 -57.67 31.49 -4.12
C LEU A 838 -56.74 32.63 -3.67
N GLU A 839 -56.13 33.36 -4.61
CA GLU A 839 -55.33 34.58 -4.40
C GLU A 839 -56.16 35.86 -4.27
N ASN A 840 -57.49 35.79 -4.45
CA ASN A 840 -58.39 36.95 -4.52
C ASN A 840 -58.16 37.86 -5.74
N ASP A 841 -57.58 37.32 -6.82
CA ASP A 841 -57.46 38.00 -8.11
C ASP A 841 -58.65 37.63 -9.01
N GLN A 842 -59.75 38.38 -8.86
CA GLN A 842 -60.97 38.16 -9.64
C GLN A 842 -60.79 38.50 -11.13
N THR A 843 -59.85 39.38 -11.47
CA THR A 843 -59.63 39.84 -12.84
C THR A 843 -59.03 38.73 -13.69
N ASN A 844 -57.93 38.13 -13.22
CA ASN A 844 -57.32 37.01 -13.94
C ASN A 844 -58.16 35.73 -13.84
N ALA A 845 -58.86 35.51 -12.73
CA ALA A 845 -59.83 34.41 -12.62
C ALA A 845 -60.92 34.50 -13.71
N LEU A 846 -61.51 35.68 -13.93
CA LEU A 846 -62.49 35.91 -14.98
C LEU A 846 -61.90 35.67 -16.37
N LYS A 847 -60.71 36.23 -16.65
CA LYS A 847 -59.98 36.07 -17.92
C LYS A 847 -59.83 34.60 -18.31
N TYR A 848 -59.28 33.77 -17.42
CA TYR A 848 -59.01 32.37 -17.73
C TYR A 848 -60.28 31.49 -17.72
N ALA A 849 -61.29 31.82 -16.91
CA ALA A 849 -62.59 31.14 -16.96
C ALA A 849 -63.33 31.39 -18.28
N MET A 850 -63.29 32.62 -18.80
CA MET A 850 -63.83 32.95 -20.13
C MET A 850 -63.07 32.24 -21.25
N ALA A 851 -61.74 32.22 -21.19
CA ALA A 851 -60.91 31.48 -22.16
C ALA A 851 -61.24 29.98 -22.16
N GLY A 852 -61.44 29.38 -20.97
CA GLY A 852 -61.88 27.98 -20.85
C GLY A 852 -63.29 27.74 -21.41
N HIS A 853 -64.22 28.67 -21.19
CA HIS A 853 -65.58 28.60 -21.75
C HIS A 853 -65.60 28.75 -23.28
N GLN A 854 -64.68 29.53 -23.86
CA GLN A 854 -64.51 29.60 -25.31
C GLN A 854 -63.97 28.28 -25.90
N HIS A 855 -63.17 27.54 -25.13
CA HIS A 855 -62.66 26.22 -25.52
C HIS A 855 -63.73 25.12 -25.44
N ASP A 856 -64.61 25.17 -24.44
CA ASP A 856 -65.75 24.26 -24.24
C ASP A 856 -66.89 25.02 -23.54
N ASP A 857 -67.91 25.37 -24.31
CA ASP A 857 -69.06 26.17 -23.88
C ASP A 857 -69.92 25.46 -22.84
N LYS A 858 -69.81 24.14 -22.74
CA LYS A 858 -70.54 23.30 -21.78
C LYS A 858 -69.70 22.88 -20.59
N ASN A 859 -68.47 23.37 -20.46
CA ASN A 859 -67.62 22.98 -19.35
C ASN A 859 -68.22 23.47 -18.00
N PRO A 860 -68.64 22.55 -17.11
CA PRO A 860 -69.35 22.91 -15.89
C PRO A 860 -68.46 23.66 -14.89
N HIS A 861 -67.13 23.47 -14.96
CA HIS A 861 -66.19 24.13 -14.05
C HIS A 861 -65.99 25.61 -14.42
N CYS A 862 -65.87 25.92 -15.72
CA CYS A 862 -65.82 27.30 -16.20
C CYS A 862 -67.11 28.06 -15.87
N LEU A 863 -68.28 27.47 -16.15
CA LEU A 863 -69.59 28.07 -15.88
C LEU A 863 -69.78 28.39 -14.39
N ASN A 864 -69.45 27.45 -13.50
CA ASN A 864 -69.51 27.67 -12.04
C ASN A 864 -68.62 28.84 -11.57
N ILE A 865 -67.46 29.04 -12.19
CA ILE A 865 -66.57 30.16 -11.86
C ILE A 865 -67.15 31.50 -12.35
N LEU A 866 -67.69 31.52 -13.57
CA LEU A 866 -68.32 32.71 -14.16
C LEU A 866 -69.56 33.14 -13.38
N GLU A 867 -70.43 32.21 -13.00
CA GLU A 867 -71.60 32.47 -12.14
C GLU A 867 -71.17 33.05 -10.79
N LYS A 868 -70.13 32.48 -10.16
CA LYS A 868 -69.60 32.93 -8.88
C LYS A 868 -68.98 34.33 -8.94
N LEU A 869 -68.50 34.75 -10.11
CA LEU A 869 -67.95 36.08 -10.38
C LEU A 869 -69.01 37.08 -10.91
N GLY A 870 -70.25 36.65 -11.11
CA GLY A 870 -71.34 37.49 -11.63
C GLY A 870 -71.21 37.86 -13.11
N ALA A 871 -70.50 37.04 -13.91
CA ALA A 871 -70.33 37.26 -15.34
C ALA A 871 -71.44 36.53 -16.13
N ASP A 872 -72.10 37.25 -17.05
CA ASP A 872 -73.18 36.73 -17.88
C ASP A 872 -72.64 35.69 -18.89
N SER A 873 -72.97 34.42 -18.71
CA SER A 873 -72.40 33.28 -19.46
C SER A 873 -72.96 33.11 -20.88
N GLY A 874 -73.72 34.08 -21.40
CA GLY A 874 -74.16 34.08 -22.81
C GLY A 874 -75.08 32.93 -23.24
N VAL A 875 -75.61 32.11 -22.31
CA VAL A 875 -76.57 31.04 -22.63
C VAL A 875 -77.98 31.44 -22.17
N GLY A 876 -78.85 31.67 -23.15
CA GLY A 876 -80.16 32.29 -22.98
C GLY A 876 -81.15 31.55 -22.07
N LYS A 877 -81.90 32.35 -21.30
CA LYS A 877 -83.23 31.98 -20.80
C LYS A 877 -84.15 31.70 -21.99
N ARG A 878 -84.44 30.42 -22.27
CA ARG A 878 -85.75 30.06 -22.83
C ARG A 878 -86.77 30.22 -21.70
N GLN A 879 -87.51 31.32 -21.71
CA GLN A 879 -88.77 31.42 -20.97
C GLN A 879 -89.92 31.06 -21.88
N GLU A 880 -90.75 30.18 -21.36
CA GLU A 880 -91.96 29.61 -21.95
C GLU A 880 -92.99 30.70 -22.30
N ASP A 881 -93.48 30.62 -23.53
CA ASP A 881 -94.77 31.18 -23.93
C ASP A 881 -95.87 30.30 -23.33
N THR A 882 -96.67 30.85 -22.39
CA THR A 882 -98.06 30.44 -22.23
C THR A 882 -98.89 31.55 -21.58
N ARG A 883 -99.68 32.25 -22.40
CA ARG A 883 -101.02 32.77 -22.06
C ARG A 883 -101.79 33.13 -23.34
N GLN A 884 -102.38 32.12 -23.98
CA GLN A 884 -103.79 32.01 -24.36
C GLN A 884 -104.01 30.79 -25.25
#